data_AF-A0A8C1XEE7-F1
#
_entry.id   AF-A0A8C1XEE7-F1
#
_cell.length_a   1.000
_cell.length_b   1.000
_cell.length_c   1.000
_cell.angle_alpha   90.00
_cell.angle_beta   90.00
_cell.angle_gamma   90.00
#
_symmetry.space_group_name_H-M   'P 1'
#
loop_
_entity.id
_entity.type
_entity.pdbx_description
1 polymer ?
#
loop_
_entity_poly.entity_id
_entity_poly.type
_entity_poly.pdbx_seq_one_letter_code
_entity_poly.pdbx_strand_id
1 'polypeptide(L)'
;MAEQRYCVEYAKRGTAGCKKCKDKIMKGVVRIGKIVPNPFSESAGEMKEWYHVKCIFEKLERARATTKKIDDITELEGWEELQDEDKELINKHVSELAAKANATPKKKVQAKLNNSGQLSAPLADPTVNAPRKFSGFTATKAGSSSSSPGPSPAKPTQGSAFSTQLCDPSHKDCLLREFRKLCALVAEKSGYNAKTEIIRDFLTKGSGGDKFRGDLYLTVKLLLPGVVKNVYNLNDKQIVKLFSRILNCSQDEMVQDLEQGDVSETVRMFFEDSKSFPPAAKSLLTIQEVDASLSRLSQLTKEDDQQSELQDIAKKCTGNDLKCYIRLVKHDLKINSGAKHVLDAVDPNAHDAFKASRNLGDVIDRVLRNQQDASNGTGPRKILSVEASLMTPVQPMLAEACKSIEYAMKKCPNGMYSEIKYDGERVQVHKNGNHFSYFSRSLKPVLPHKVAHFKDFIPQAFAGGHSMILDAEVLLIDTKTSKPLPFGTLGVHKKAAFQDAQVGLFVFDCIYFNGLSLMDKPLCERRKFLHDNMVEVPNRILFSEMKHVTRAADLAEMITRVIREGLEGLVLKDIKGLYEPGKRHWLKVKKDYLNEGAMADTADLVVLGAFYGKGSNGGIMSSFLMGCYDPESKKWCTVTKCSGGYDDATLARLQKELDVIKIGKDPSKIPGWLKIVKNYYPDFIIRDPEKAPVPPLTFSSSRSCIVFQRRTVILR
;
A
#
# COMPACT_ATOMS: atom_id res chain seq x y z
N MET A 1 21.02 -5.76 18.59
CA MET A 1 19.82 -5.24 19.28
C MET A 1 20.35 -4.30 20.34
N ALA A 2 19.80 -3.09 20.48
CA ALA A 2 20.23 -2.20 21.57
C ALA A 2 19.93 -2.91 22.89
N GLU A 3 20.95 -3.07 23.73
CA GLU A 3 20.83 -3.70 25.03
C GLU A 3 19.83 -2.92 25.88
N GLN A 4 18.75 -3.58 26.29
CA GLN A 4 17.65 -2.91 26.96
C GLN A 4 18.04 -2.72 28.44
N ARG A 5 18.49 -1.51 28.79
CA ARG A 5 18.96 -1.16 30.13
C ARG A 5 17.85 -0.59 31.01
N TYR A 6 17.89 -0.93 32.29
CA TYR A 6 16.95 -0.46 33.31
C TYR A 6 17.70 0.21 34.45
N CYS A 7 17.09 1.23 35.04
CA CYS A 7 17.61 1.90 36.24
C CYS A 7 16.51 2.00 37.29
N VAL A 8 16.89 2.13 38.56
CA VAL A 8 15.97 2.28 39.68
C VAL A 8 16.44 3.43 40.58
N GLU A 9 15.49 4.25 41.03
CA GLU A 9 15.77 5.35 41.97
C GLU A 9 14.51 5.80 42.71
N TYR A 10 14.68 6.57 43.79
CA TYR A 10 13.59 7.33 44.40
C TYR A 10 13.26 8.58 43.57
N ALA A 11 11.96 8.84 43.36
CA ALA A 11 11.51 10.01 42.63
C ALA A 11 11.93 11.32 43.33
N LYS A 12 12.79 12.12 42.69
CA LYS A 12 13.37 13.34 43.30
C LYS A 12 12.41 14.55 43.35
N ARG A 13 11.53 14.71 42.36
CA ARG A 13 10.73 15.94 42.14
C ARG A 13 9.22 15.74 41.93
N GLY A 14 8.70 14.52 41.97
CA GLY A 14 7.24 14.26 41.84
C GLY A 14 6.61 14.57 40.46
N THR A 15 7.40 15.01 39.48
CA THR A 15 6.91 15.51 38.17
C THR A 15 6.82 14.44 37.07
N ALA A 16 7.40 13.26 37.28
CA ALA A 16 7.40 12.21 36.27
C ALA A 16 6.08 11.42 36.29
N GLY A 17 5.44 11.27 35.13
CA GLY A 17 4.28 10.40 34.96
C GLY A 17 4.69 8.97 34.63
N CYS A 18 4.02 7.99 35.23
CA CYS A 18 4.18 6.58 34.90
C CYS A 18 3.72 6.34 33.45
N LYS A 19 4.59 5.78 32.59
CA LYS A 19 4.26 5.59 31.18
C LYS A 19 3.13 4.57 30.94
N LYS A 20 2.80 3.73 31.93
CA LYS A 20 1.71 2.75 31.88
C LYS A 20 0.37 3.31 32.35
N CYS A 21 0.22 3.65 33.63
CA CYS A 21 -1.06 4.11 34.18
C CYS A 21 -1.33 5.60 33.97
N LYS A 22 -0.33 6.38 33.53
CA LYS A 22 -0.38 7.84 33.33
C LYS A 22 -0.46 8.69 34.60
N ASP A 23 -0.56 8.09 35.78
CA ASP A 23 -0.52 8.79 37.06
C ASP A 23 0.89 9.36 37.37
N LYS A 24 0.93 10.41 38.19
CA LYS A 24 2.19 11.02 38.65
C LYS A 24 2.87 10.13 39.70
N ILE A 25 4.18 9.98 39.57
CA ILE A 25 5.04 9.29 40.55
C ILE A 25 5.50 10.32 41.58
N MET A 26 4.94 10.26 42.79
CA MET A 26 5.18 11.22 43.87
C MET A 26 6.63 11.19 44.36
N LYS A 27 7.10 12.32 44.93
CA LYS A 27 8.46 12.42 45.50
C LYS A 27 8.65 11.37 46.60
N GLY A 28 9.80 10.70 46.62
CA GLY A 28 10.14 9.68 47.62
C GLY A 28 9.60 8.28 47.30
N VAL A 29 8.87 8.08 46.20
CA VAL A 29 8.42 6.75 45.74
C VAL A 29 9.46 6.11 44.84
N VAL A 30 9.73 4.82 45.02
CA VAL A 30 10.61 4.03 44.14
C VAL A 30 10.02 3.91 42.74
N ARG A 31 10.86 4.16 41.73
CA ARG A 31 10.49 4.05 40.32
C ARG A 31 11.56 3.35 39.51
N ILE A 32 11.11 2.63 38.48
CA ILE A 32 12.00 1.94 37.54
C ILE A 32 11.93 2.68 36.20
N GLY A 33 13.10 3.06 35.70
CA GLY A 33 13.30 3.75 34.43
C GLY A 33 13.80 2.80 33.36
N LYS A 34 13.08 2.68 32.24
CA LYS A 34 13.59 2.03 31.03
C LYS A 34 14.39 3.05 30.22
N ILE A 35 15.65 2.75 29.93
CA ILE A 35 16.52 3.61 29.12
C ILE A 35 16.18 3.38 27.64
N VAL A 36 15.84 4.45 26.92
CA VAL A 36 15.53 4.42 25.49
C VAL A 36 16.29 5.53 24.75
N PRO A 37 16.65 5.33 23.47
CA PRO A 37 17.22 6.41 22.66
C PRO A 37 16.29 7.61 22.63
N ASN A 38 16.81 8.81 22.84
CA ASN A 38 16.03 10.04 22.80
C ASN A 38 15.55 10.32 21.37
N PRO A 39 14.23 10.31 21.08
CA PRO A 39 13.73 10.57 19.74
C PRO A 39 13.74 12.07 19.37
N PHE A 40 14.17 12.96 20.27
CA PHE A 40 14.10 14.41 20.13
C PHE A 40 15.46 15.11 19.98
N SER A 41 16.59 14.40 20.02
CA SER A 41 17.93 14.98 19.78
C SER A 41 18.71 14.15 18.77
N GLU A 42 19.22 14.78 17.71
CA GLU A 42 20.06 14.13 16.68
C GLU A 42 21.47 13.80 17.21
N SER A 43 21.89 14.40 18.32
CA SER A 43 23.03 13.96 19.14
C SER A 43 22.58 12.85 20.09
N ALA A 44 23.24 11.69 20.04
CA ALA A 44 22.93 10.45 20.75
C ALA A 44 22.76 10.61 22.28
N GLY A 45 21.59 11.06 22.73
CA GLY A 45 21.20 11.14 24.13
C GLY A 45 20.26 10.00 24.52
N GLU A 46 20.31 9.59 25.78
CA GLU A 46 19.40 8.60 26.35
C GLU A 46 18.27 9.28 27.13
N MET A 47 17.05 8.75 27.03
CA MET A 47 15.89 9.18 27.79
C MET A 47 15.42 8.06 28.73
N LYS A 48 15.04 8.42 29.96
CA LYS A 48 14.46 7.49 30.93
C LYS A 48 12.93 7.53 30.86
N GLU A 49 12.32 6.40 30.53
CA GLU A 49 10.88 6.19 30.68
C GLU A 49 10.55 5.66 32.08
N TRP A 50 9.92 6.48 32.92
CA TRP A 50 9.60 6.11 34.30
C TRP A 50 8.30 5.30 34.44
N TYR A 51 8.33 4.33 35.35
CA TYR A 51 7.21 3.47 35.72
C TYR A 51 7.16 3.28 37.24
N HIS A 52 5.96 3.07 37.79
CA HIS A 52 5.84 2.45 39.11
C HIS A 52 6.39 1.02 39.06
N VAL A 53 6.93 0.53 40.18
CA VAL A 53 7.48 -0.84 40.29
C VAL A 53 6.47 -1.88 39.80
N LYS A 54 5.25 -1.91 40.35
CA LYS A 54 4.19 -2.82 39.88
C LYS A 54 3.90 -2.65 38.38
N CYS A 55 3.84 -1.41 37.89
CA CYS A 55 3.49 -1.12 36.51
C CYS A 55 4.48 -1.72 35.50
N ILE A 56 5.79 -1.62 35.77
CA ILE A 56 6.80 -2.18 34.86
C ILE A 56 6.70 -3.71 34.83
N PHE A 57 6.51 -4.38 35.97
CA PHE A 57 6.42 -5.84 36.01
C PHE A 57 5.17 -6.39 35.30
N GLU A 58 3.97 -5.82 35.45
CA GLU A 58 2.83 -6.32 34.63
C GLU A 58 2.95 -5.90 33.14
N LYS A 59 3.85 -4.94 32.79
CA LYS A 59 4.18 -4.65 31.39
C LYS A 59 5.13 -5.71 30.83
N LEU A 60 6.12 -6.13 31.62
CA LEU A 60 7.07 -7.20 31.27
C LEU A 60 6.39 -8.58 31.22
N GLU A 61 5.39 -8.81 32.06
CA GLU A 61 4.57 -10.05 32.04
C GLU A 61 3.83 -10.23 30.71
N ARG A 62 3.31 -9.12 30.14
CA ARG A 62 2.58 -9.12 28.85
C ARG A 62 3.49 -8.91 27.63
N ALA A 63 4.80 -8.77 27.83
CA ALA A 63 5.75 -8.57 26.75
C ALA A 63 5.98 -9.87 25.96
N ARG A 64 6.32 -9.74 24.67
CA ARG A 64 6.63 -10.89 23.80
C ARG A 64 7.86 -11.64 24.35
N ALA A 65 7.94 -12.95 24.13
CA ALA A 65 9.05 -13.79 24.58
C ALA A 65 10.45 -13.29 24.17
N THR A 66 10.55 -12.48 23.10
CA THR A 66 11.80 -11.89 22.60
C THR A 66 12.21 -10.57 23.30
N THR A 67 11.44 -10.08 24.26
CA THR A 67 11.74 -8.83 25.00
C THR A 67 12.56 -9.15 26.24
N LYS A 68 13.72 -8.51 26.43
CA LYS A 68 14.52 -8.65 27.65
C LYS A 68 13.71 -8.21 28.88
N LYS A 69 13.49 -9.14 29.79
CA LYS A 69 12.81 -8.92 31.08
C LYS A 69 13.86 -8.55 32.13
N ILE A 70 13.42 -8.04 33.27
CA ILE A 70 14.31 -7.88 34.43
C ILE A 70 14.25 -9.23 35.15
N ASP A 71 15.26 -10.06 34.90
CA ASP A 71 15.43 -11.42 35.41
C ASP A 71 16.53 -11.51 36.49
N ASP A 72 17.45 -10.54 36.52
CA ASP A 72 18.45 -10.37 37.58
C ASP A 72 18.43 -8.93 38.12
N ILE A 73 18.61 -8.78 39.43
CA ILE A 73 18.75 -7.49 40.13
C ILE A 73 20.03 -6.77 39.73
N THR A 74 21.06 -7.48 39.27
CA THR A 74 22.31 -6.87 38.76
C THR A 74 22.09 -6.05 37.48
N GLU A 75 20.93 -6.16 36.83
CA GLU A 75 20.58 -5.39 35.64
C GLU A 75 19.95 -4.01 35.95
N LEU A 76 19.69 -3.71 37.23
CA LEU A 76 19.13 -2.44 37.68
C LEU A 76 20.23 -1.47 38.12
N GLU A 77 20.57 -0.52 37.25
CA GLU A 77 21.46 0.59 37.61
C GLU A 77 20.83 1.41 38.76
N GLY A 78 21.55 1.60 39.87
CA GLY A 78 21.06 2.32 41.07
C GLY A 78 20.46 1.44 42.18
N TRP A 79 20.58 0.11 42.08
CA TRP A 79 20.08 -0.84 43.07
C TRP A 79 20.66 -0.65 44.48
N GLU A 80 21.94 -0.30 44.58
CA GLU A 80 22.66 -0.16 45.86
C GLU A 80 22.08 0.96 46.75
N GLU A 81 21.45 1.97 46.14
CA GLU A 81 20.91 3.16 46.83
C GLU A 81 19.50 2.97 47.41
N LEU A 82 18.89 1.78 47.26
CA LEU A 82 17.54 1.47 47.78
C LEU A 82 17.57 0.98 49.24
N GLN A 83 16.50 1.30 49.99
CA GLN A 83 16.24 0.70 51.29
C GLN A 83 15.90 -0.79 51.16
N ASP A 84 16.21 -1.59 52.19
CA ASP A 84 16.06 -3.04 52.13
C ASP A 84 14.60 -3.49 51.92
N GLU A 85 13.63 -2.75 52.48
CA GLU A 85 12.20 -2.98 52.29
C GLU A 85 11.77 -2.87 50.80
N ASP A 86 12.33 -1.89 50.09
CA ASP A 86 12.04 -1.67 48.66
C ASP A 86 12.78 -2.68 47.77
N LYS A 87 13.98 -3.10 48.19
CA LYS A 87 14.73 -4.20 47.54
C LYS A 87 13.93 -5.50 47.64
N GLU A 88 13.36 -5.82 48.80
CA GLU A 88 12.49 -6.99 48.99
C GLU A 88 11.25 -6.93 48.08
N LEU A 89 10.61 -5.77 47.95
CA LEU A 89 9.45 -5.59 47.08
C LEU A 89 9.78 -5.87 45.60
N ILE A 90 10.93 -5.38 45.12
CA ILE A 90 11.37 -5.63 43.73
C ILE A 90 11.77 -7.09 43.55
N ASN A 91 12.50 -7.68 44.51
CA ASN A 91 12.87 -9.09 44.50
C ASN A 91 11.65 -10.01 44.42
N LYS A 92 10.59 -9.70 45.16
CA LYS A 92 9.31 -10.42 45.09
C LYS A 92 8.73 -10.38 43.69
N HIS A 93 8.72 -9.22 43.02
CA HIS A 93 8.19 -9.10 41.67
C HIS A 93 9.06 -9.78 40.60
N VAL A 94 10.38 -9.76 40.74
CA VAL A 94 11.30 -10.53 39.86
C VAL A 94 11.03 -12.04 40.01
N SER A 95 10.92 -12.52 41.25
CA SER A 95 10.62 -13.93 41.56
C SER A 95 9.26 -14.38 41.01
N GLU A 96 8.22 -13.55 41.17
CA GLU A 96 6.88 -13.81 40.62
C GLU A 96 6.89 -13.87 39.08
N LEU A 97 7.67 -12.99 38.43
CA LEU A 97 7.81 -12.96 36.97
C LEU A 97 8.53 -14.22 36.45
N ALA A 98 9.57 -14.66 37.14
CA ALA A 98 10.32 -15.88 36.83
C ALA A 98 9.48 -17.15 37.05
N ALA A 99 8.75 -17.23 38.16
CA ALA A 99 7.85 -18.35 38.46
C ALA A 99 6.74 -18.52 37.40
N LYS A 100 6.19 -17.42 36.90
CA LYS A 100 5.18 -17.43 35.83
C LYS A 100 5.76 -17.76 34.45
N ALA A 101 7.04 -17.44 34.19
CA ALA A 101 7.70 -17.84 32.94
C ALA A 101 7.95 -19.35 32.86
N ASN A 102 8.16 -20.01 34.01
CA ASN A 102 8.41 -21.46 34.10
C ASN A 102 7.13 -22.31 34.25
N ALA A 103 5.96 -21.70 34.42
CA ALA A 103 4.68 -22.41 34.50
C ALA A 103 4.08 -22.67 33.10
N THR A 104 4.21 -23.90 32.59
CA THR A 104 3.46 -24.38 31.41
C THR A 104 1.95 -24.36 31.70
N PRO A 105 1.06 -23.98 30.76
CA PRO A 105 -0.37 -23.91 31.04
C PRO A 105 -0.96 -25.33 31.14
N LYS A 106 -1.17 -25.80 32.38
CA LYS A 106 -2.04 -26.96 32.64
C LYS A 106 -3.50 -26.54 32.41
N LYS A 107 -4.13 -27.22 31.44
CA LYS A 107 -5.59 -27.30 31.25
C LYS A 107 -6.26 -27.56 32.62
N LYS A 108 -6.96 -26.59 33.17
CA LYS A 108 -7.91 -26.85 34.28
C LYS A 108 -9.29 -27.10 33.69
N VAL A 109 -9.58 -28.38 33.52
CA VAL A 109 -10.94 -28.92 33.62
C VAL A 109 -11.34 -28.79 35.10
N GLN A 110 -12.49 -28.18 35.37
CA GLN A 110 -13.18 -28.40 36.64
C GLN A 110 -14.62 -28.80 36.32
N ALA A 111 -14.89 -30.07 36.57
CA ALA A 111 -16.22 -30.62 36.75
C ALA A 111 -16.78 -30.18 38.11
N LYS A 112 -18.08 -29.91 38.17
CA LYS A 112 -18.91 -30.09 39.38
C LYS A 112 -20.19 -30.81 39.00
N LEU A 113 -20.54 -31.79 39.81
CA LEU A 113 -21.64 -32.73 39.69
C LEU A 113 -23.03 -32.06 39.73
N ASN A 114 -23.99 -32.78 39.12
CA ASN A 114 -25.44 -32.59 39.21
C ASN A 114 -26.01 -32.91 40.62
N ASN A 115 -27.20 -32.37 40.91
CA ASN A 115 -28.21 -33.12 41.64
C ASN A 115 -29.60 -32.90 41.01
N SER A 116 -30.14 -34.02 40.50
CA SER A 116 -31.54 -34.46 40.33
C SER A 116 -32.69 -33.48 40.03
N GLY A 117 -33.48 -33.85 39.00
CA GLY A 117 -34.89 -33.45 38.86
C GLY A 117 -35.41 -33.50 37.42
N GLN A 118 -36.04 -34.61 37.04
CA GLN A 118 -36.46 -34.95 35.68
C GLN A 118 -37.80 -34.28 35.27
N LEU A 119 -38.00 -34.15 33.94
CA LEU A 119 -39.24 -34.27 33.14
C LEU A 119 -39.86 -33.04 32.43
N SER A 120 -40.10 -33.30 31.14
CA SER A 120 -41.19 -32.88 30.24
C SER A 120 -41.05 -31.60 29.39
N ALA A 121 -41.19 -31.83 28.07
CA ALA A 121 -41.53 -30.84 27.06
C ALA A 121 -42.98 -30.37 27.21
N PRO A 122 -43.33 -29.21 26.64
CA PRO A 122 -44.40 -29.25 25.64
C PRO A 122 -44.17 -28.35 24.41
N LEU A 123 -44.53 -28.94 23.27
CA LEU A 123 -45.41 -28.48 22.18
C LEU A 123 -45.40 -27.01 21.71
N ALA A 124 -45.38 -26.89 20.39
CA ALA A 124 -45.57 -25.72 19.57
C ALA A 124 -47.03 -25.20 19.56
N ASP A 125 -47.18 -23.91 19.24
CA ASP A 125 -48.29 -23.39 18.41
C ASP A 125 -47.84 -22.09 17.69
N PRO A 126 -48.50 -21.62 16.63
CA PRO A 126 -47.86 -21.19 15.39
C PRO A 126 -48.20 -19.71 15.10
N THR A 127 -47.96 -19.29 13.85
CA THR A 127 -48.41 -18.06 13.18
C THR A 127 -47.38 -16.91 13.14
N VAL A 128 -46.61 -16.78 12.04
CA VAL A 128 -46.81 -15.89 10.86
C VAL A 128 -45.70 -14.80 10.92
N ASN A 129 -44.81 -14.51 9.97
CA ASN A 129 -44.60 -14.86 8.57
C ASN A 129 -43.09 -14.74 8.26
N ALA A 130 -42.47 -15.76 7.68
CA ALA A 130 -41.11 -15.70 7.14
C ALA A 130 -41.13 -15.28 5.65
N PRO A 131 -40.19 -14.46 5.16
CA PRO A 131 -40.09 -14.18 3.72
C PRO A 131 -39.59 -15.41 2.98
N ARG A 132 -40.27 -15.71 1.86
CA ARG A 132 -40.02 -16.86 0.99
C ARG A 132 -38.59 -16.86 0.46
N LYS A 133 -37.85 -17.94 0.72
CA LYS A 133 -36.56 -18.23 0.07
C LYS A 133 -36.81 -18.54 -1.41
N PHE A 134 -36.14 -17.78 -2.28
CA PHE A 134 -36.09 -18.02 -3.72
C PHE A 134 -35.13 -19.19 -4.00
N SER A 135 -35.68 -20.37 -4.33
CA SER A 135 -34.89 -21.53 -4.76
C SER A 135 -34.59 -21.43 -6.25
N GLY A 136 -33.39 -21.00 -6.60
CA GLY A 136 -32.97 -20.86 -8.00
C GLY A 136 -31.49 -21.12 -8.25
N PHE A 137 -30.78 -21.81 -7.36
CA PHE A 137 -29.39 -22.24 -7.58
C PHE A 137 -29.11 -23.51 -6.77
N THR A 138 -29.25 -24.68 -7.40
CA THR A 138 -28.82 -25.96 -6.84
C THR A 138 -27.37 -26.24 -7.24
N ALA A 139 -26.48 -26.31 -6.25
CA ALA A 139 -25.14 -26.84 -6.43
C ALA A 139 -25.22 -28.36 -6.62
N THR A 140 -24.63 -28.88 -7.69
CA THR A 140 -24.45 -30.31 -7.93
C THR A 140 -23.46 -30.89 -6.91
N LYS A 141 -23.88 -31.92 -6.17
CA LYS A 141 -23.01 -32.73 -5.32
C LYS A 141 -22.19 -33.67 -6.23
N ALA A 142 -20.87 -33.48 -6.29
CA ALA A 142 -19.96 -34.47 -6.83
C ALA A 142 -19.53 -35.47 -5.74
N GLY A 143 -19.55 -36.75 -6.10
CA GLY A 143 -19.37 -37.90 -5.21
C GLY A 143 -17.96 -38.06 -4.65
N SER A 144 -17.92 -38.82 -3.56
CA SER A 144 -16.74 -39.22 -2.80
C SER A 144 -15.80 -40.13 -3.60
N SER A 145 -14.56 -39.70 -3.78
CA SER A 145 -13.41 -40.60 -3.77
C SER A 145 -12.22 -39.91 -3.10
N SER A 146 -11.61 -40.65 -2.19
CA SER A 146 -10.71 -40.22 -1.14
C SER A 146 -9.25 -40.23 -1.58
N SER A 147 -8.57 -39.08 -1.49
CA SER A 147 -7.13 -38.99 -1.18
C SER A 147 -6.78 -37.55 -0.76
N SER A 148 -6.79 -37.32 0.55
CA SER A 148 -6.41 -36.04 1.15
C SER A 148 -4.89 -35.97 1.39
N PRO A 149 -4.21 -34.87 1.02
CA PRO A 149 -3.10 -34.35 1.81
C PRO A 149 -3.63 -33.25 2.74
N GLY A 150 -3.32 -33.36 4.02
CA GLY A 150 -3.84 -32.48 5.09
C GLY A 150 -3.41 -31.01 4.97
N PRO A 151 -4.04 -30.13 5.77
CA PRO A 151 -3.86 -28.69 5.66
C PRO A 151 -2.50 -28.28 6.25
N SER A 152 -1.57 -27.92 5.37
CA SER A 152 -0.36 -27.21 5.77
C SER A 152 -0.67 -25.71 5.94
N PRO A 153 -0.16 -25.04 6.98
CA PRO A 153 -0.35 -23.60 7.15
C PRO A 153 0.29 -22.88 5.95
N ALA A 154 -0.49 -22.03 5.29
CA ALA A 154 -0.08 -21.28 4.10
C ALA A 154 1.20 -20.48 4.38
N LYS A 155 2.33 -20.97 3.87
CA LYS A 155 3.56 -20.18 3.69
C LYS A 155 3.36 -19.25 2.49
N PRO A 156 3.80 -17.98 2.56
CA PRO A 156 3.72 -17.05 1.44
C PRO A 156 4.89 -17.29 0.48
N THR A 157 4.90 -18.41 -0.23
CA THR A 157 5.80 -18.59 -1.37
C THR A 157 4.96 -18.40 -2.64
N GLN A 158 4.88 -17.16 -3.10
CA GLN A 158 4.31 -16.81 -4.41
C GLN A 158 5.25 -17.23 -5.57
N GLY A 159 5.89 -18.39 -5.48
CA GLY A 159 6.75 -18.96 -6.54
C GLY A 159 5.96 -19.83 -7.50
N SER A 160 6.57 -20.22 -8.61
CA SER A 160 6.06 -21.23 -9.55
C SER A 160 6.94 -22.47 -9.44
N ALA A 161 6.44 -23.51 -8.76
CA ALA A 161 7.20 -24.75 -8.60
C ALA A 161 7.45 -25.44 -9.94
N PHE A 162 6.49 -25.30 -10.87
CA PHE A 162 6.58 -25.93 -12.19
C PHE A 162 7.58 -25.21 -13.10
N SER A 163 7.68 -23.88 -13.04
CA SER A 163 8.72 -23.12 -13.76
C SER A 163 10.12 -23.51 -13.30
N THR A 164 10.34 -23.62 -11.98
CA THR A 164 11.64 -24.03 -11.45
C THR A 164 12.01 -25.46 -11.84
N GLN A 165 11.04 -26.37 -11.98
CA GLN A 165 11.29 -27.74 -12.44
C GLN A 165 11.69 -27.82 -13.93
N LEU A 166 11.17 -26.93 -14.77
CA LEU A 166 11.48 -26.91 -16.20
C LEU A 166 12.77 -26.13 -16.54
N CYS A 167 13.27 -25.35 -15.59
CA CYS A 167 14.47 -24.54 -15.73
C CYS A 167 15.74 -25.39 -15.70
N ASP A 168 16.69 -25.08 -16.59
CA ASP A 168 18.11 -25.44 -16.43
C ASP A 168 18.86 -24.25 -15.82
N PRO A 169 19.21 -24.28 -14.51
CA PRO A 169 19.83 -23.14 -13.83
C PRO A 169 21.22 -22.78 -14.39
N SER A 170 21.88 -23.71 -15.07
CA SER A 170 23.20 -23.50 -15.67
C SER A 170 23.14 -22.93 -17.09
N HIS A 171 21.95 -22.88 -17.68
CA HIS A 171 21.75 -22.39 -19.04
C HIS A 171 21.94 -20.87 -19.15
N LYS A 172 22.37 -20.41 -20.33
CA LYS A 172 22.64 -18.99 -20.61
C LYS A 172 21.41 -18.09 -20.42
N ASP A 173 20.21 -18.64 -20.61
CA ASP A 173 18.95 -17.92 -20.40
C ASP A 173 18.75 -17.45 -18.95
N CYS A 174 19.43 -18.09 -17.99
CA CYS A 174 19.42 -17.72 -16.58
C CYS A 174 20.42 -16.61 -16.24
N LEU A 175 21.28 -16.18 -17.18
CA LEU A 175 22.28 -15.14 -16.92
C LEU A 175 21.63 -13.75 -16.91
N LEU A 176 22.03 -12.93 -15.94
CA LEU A 176 21.65 -11.52 -15.85
C LEU A 176 22.04 -10.75 -17.12
N ARG A 177 23.11 -11.17 -17.81
CA ARG A 177 23.52 -10.64 -19.10
C ARG A 177 22.41 -10.77 -20.17
N GLU A 178 21.79 -11.93 -20.29
CA GLU A 178 20.72 -12.15 -21.29
C GLU A 178 19.44 -11.41 -20.88
N PHE A 179 19.12 -11.40 -19.57
CA PHE A 179 18.03 -10.56 -19.04
C PHE A 179 18.21 -9.07 -19.35
N ARG A 180 19.45 -8.55 -19.22
CA ARG A 180 19.77 -7.16 -19.56
C ARG A 180 19.65 -6.88 -21.05
N LYS A 181 20.10 -7.79 -21.90
CA LYS A 181 19.92 -7.65 -23.36
C LYS A 181 18.44 -7.58 -23.71
N LEU A 182 17.62 -8.45 -23.12
CA LEU A 182 16.17 -8.39 -23.27
C LEU A 182 15.61 -7.02 -22.87
N CYS A 183 16.01 -6.52 -21.69
CA CYS A 183 15.57 -5.20 -21.23
C CYS A 183 15.98 -4.07 -22.19
N ALA A 184 17.21 -4.11 -22.72
CA ALA A 184 17.70 -3.12 -23.68
C ALA A 184 16.89 -3.14 -24.99
N LEU A 185 16.69 -4.34 -25.58
CA LEU A 185 15.90 -4.51 -26.80
C LEU A 185 14.46 -4.01 -26.65
N VAL A 186 13.83 -4.28 -25.49
CA VAL A 186 12.47 -3.80 -25.20
C VAL A 186 12.44 -2.28 -25.01
N ALA A 187 13.46 -1.69 -24.39
CA ALA A 187 13.54 -0.24 -24.16
C ALA A 187 13.73 0.55 -25.47
N GLU A 188 14.48 0.01 -26.43
CA GLU A 188 14.75 0.65 -27.73
C GLU A 188 13.52 0.78 -28.62
N LYS A 189 12.53 -0.11 -28.46
CA LYS A 189 11.28 -0.03 -29.25
C LYS A 189 10.31 0.97 -28.65
N SER A 190 9.64 1.75 -29.50
CA SER A 190 8.56 2.65 -29.08
C SER A 190 7.20 1.93 -28.99
N GLY A 191 6.89 1.07 -29.97
CA GLY A 191 5.61 0.39 -30.09
C GLY A 191 5.42 -0.77 -29.10
N TYR A 192 4.29 -0.79 -28.37
CA TYR A 192 3.98 -1.82 -27.38
C TYR A 192 3.87 -3.23 -27.97
N ASN A 193 3.31 -3.37 -29.18
CA ASN A 193 3.20 -4.68 -29.84
C ASN A 193 4.57 -5.29 -30.12
N ALA A 194 5.52 -4.49 -30.62
CA ALA A 194 6.89 -4.92 -30.87
C ALA A 194 7.60 -5.31 -29.56
N LYS A 195 7.33 -4.59 -28.46
CA LYS A 195 7.86 -4.96 -27.13
C LYS A 195 7.37 -6.32 -26.67
N THR A 196 6.06 -6.56 -26.77
CA THR A 196 5.46 -7.84 -26.42
C THR A 196 5.99 -8.97 -27.29
N GLU A 197 6.21 -8.72 -28.58
CA GLU A 197 6.79 -9.69 -29.51
C GLU A 197 8.24 -10.06 -29.14
N ILE A 198 9.10 -9.08 -28.85
CA ILE A 198 10.49 -9.32 -28.39
C ILE A 198 10.51 -10.17 -27.13
N ILE A 199 9.64 -9.87 -26.16
CA ILE A 199 9.54 -10.66 -24.92
C ILE A 199 9.07 -12.08 -25.25
N ARG A 200 8.06 -12.22 -26.10
CA ARG A 200 7.52 -13.52 -26.50
C ARG A 200 8.57 -14.38 -27.21
N ASP A 201 9.32 -13.79 -28.14
CA ASP A 201 10.41 -14.47 -28.84
C ASP A 201 11.46 -14.98 -27.85
N PHE A 202 11.86 -14.15 -26.88
CA PHE A 202 12.81 -14.58 -25.86
C PHE A 202 12.26 -15.71 -24.98
N LEU A 203 11.01 -15.60 -24.52
CA LEU A 203 10.37 -16.60 -23.66
C LEU A 203 10.03 -17.91 -24.38
N THR A 204 10.06 -17.93 -25.71
CA THR A 204 9.79 -19.13 -26.52
C THR A 204 11.06 -19.75 -27.07
N LYS A 205 11.94 -18.94 -27.67
CA LYS A 205 13.17 -19.38 -28.38
C LYS A 205 14.43 -19.32 -27.52
N GLY A 206 14.41 -18.57 -26.41
CA GLY A 206 15.59 -18.35 -25.57
C GLY A 206 16.70 -17.57 -26.27
N SER A 207 17.86 -17.49 -25.61
CA SER A 207 19.07 -16.84 -26.15
C SER A 207 19.72 -17.61 -27.31
N GLY A 208 19.44 -18.91 -27.41
CA GLY A 208 19.92 -19.79 -28.48
C GLY A 208 19.09 -19.76 -29.76
N GLY A 209 17.88 -19.21 -29.72
CA GLY A 209 16.98 -19.16 -30.88
C GLY A 209 16.17 -20.44 -31.12
N ASP A 210 16.36 -21.49 -30.31
CA ASP A 210 15.66 -22.78 -30.40
C ASP A 210 14.49 -22.87 -29.41
N LYS A 211 14.81 -22.93 -28.11
CA LYS A 211 13.86 -23.16 -27.03
C LYS A 211 14.37 -22.46 -25.78
N PHE A 212 13.47 -21.74 -25.12
CA PHE A 212 13.76 -21.17 -23.80
C PHE A 212 13.96 -22.27 -22.75
N ARG A 213 15.10 -22.23 -22.04
CA ARG A 213 15.48 -23.17 -20.98
C ARG A 213 15.69 -22.50 -19.62
N GLY A 214 15.40 -21.20 -19.53
CA GLY A 214 15.49 -20.45 -18.28
C GLY A 214 14.26 -20.62 -17.38
N ASP A 215 14.27 -19.93 -16.23
CA ASP A 215 13.12 -19.87 -15.34
C ASP A 215 12.12 -18.81 -15.83
N LEU A 216 10.97 -19.26 -16.36
CA LEU A 216 9.92 -18.39 -16.91
C LEU A 216 9.35 -17.45 -15.84
N TYR A 217 9.04 -17.99 -14.66
CA TYR A 217 8.51 -17.21 -13.55
C TYR A 217 9.50 -16.14 -13.09
N LEU A 218 10.77 -16.48 -12.87
CA LEU A 218 11.76 -15.48 -12.44
C LEU A 218 12.00 -14.41 -13.50
N THR A 219 12.08 -14.81 -14.78
CA THR A 219 12.24 -13.86 -15.88
C THR A 219 11.08 -12.86 -15.92
N VAL A 220 9.83 -13.34 -15.85
CA VAL A 220 8.64 -12.49 -15.85
C VAL A 220 8.53 -11.66 -14.56
N LYS A 221 8.88 -12.23 -13.39
CA LYS A 221 8.91 -11.53 -12.10
C LYS A 221 9.88 -10.35 -12.15
N LEU A 222 11.10 -10.58 -12.64
CA LEU A 222 12.13 -9.54 -12.74
C LEU A 222 11.82 -8.51 -13.82
N LEU A 223 11.11 -8.86 -14.90
CA LEU A 223 10.59 -7.89 -15.87
C LEU A 223 9.50 -6.97 -15.28
N LEU A 224 8.90 -7.35 -14.15
CA LEU A 224 7.78 -6.66 -13.53
C LEU A 224 8.07 -6.19 -12.08
N PRO A 225 9.19 -5.49 -11.81
CA PRO A 225 9.57 -5.14 -10.44
C PRO A 225 8.65 -4.06 -9.84
N GLY A 226 7.93 -3.31 -10.69
CA GLY A 226 6.89 -2.36 -10.30
C GLY A 226 5.52 -2.98 -10.04
N VAL A 227 5.33 -4.28 -10.33
CA VAL A 227 4.05 -4.99 -10.15
C VAL A 227 4.16 -5.97 -9.00
N VAL A 228 5.21 -6.80 -9.00
CA VAL A 228 5.59 -7.70 -7.92
C VAL A 228 6.60 -6.99 -7.04
N LYS A 229 6.11 -6.11 -6.17
CA LYS A 229 6.96 -5.22 -5.35
C LYS A 229 7.40 -5.89 -4.07
N ASN A 230 8.72 -5.96 -3.89
CA ASN A 230 9.33 -6.08 -2.56
C ASN A 230 9.56 -4.69 -1.98
N VAL A 231 9.68 -4.54 -0.65
CA VAL A 231 10.00 -3.25 -0.04
C VAL A 231 11.42 -3.32 0.50
N TYR A 232 12.34 -2.57 -0.11
CA TYR A 232 13.75 -2.57 0.27
C TYR A 232 14.13 -1.49 1.29
N ASN A 233 13.23 -0.55 1.58
CA ASN A 233 13.49 0.61 2.46
C ASN A 233 14.67 1.49 2.00
N LEU A 234 14.90 1.57 0.68
CA LEU A 234 15.96 2.34 0.06
C LEU A 234 15.38 3.38 -0.91
N ASN A 235 15.69 4.66 -0.68
CA ASN A 235 15.43 5.76 -1.61
C ASN A 235 16.72 6.21 -2.32
N ASP A 236 16.60 7.14 -3.28
CA ASP A 236 17.74 7.59 -4.11
C ASP A 236 18.92 8.11 -3.26
N LYS A 237 18.61 8.88 -2.20
CA LYS A 237 19.63 9.44 -1.30
C LYS A 237 20.30 8.36 -0.44
N GLN A 238 19.54 7.37 0.03
CA GLN A 238 20.09 6.25 0.79
C GLN A 238 20.98 5.39 -0.10
N ILE A 239 20.57 5.10 -1.34
CA ILE A 239 21.39 4.37 -2.31
C ILE A 239 22.71 5.11 -2.55
N VAL A 240 22.65 6.42 -2.83
CA VAL A 240 23.87 7.25 -3.00
C VAL A 240 24.76 7.20 -1.77
N LYS A 241 24.20 7.39 -0.56
CA LYS A 241 24.96 7.35 0.70
C LYS A 241 25.64 5.99 0.94
N LEU A 242 24.97 4.88 0.64
CA LEU A 242 25.55 3.55 0.81
C LEU A 242 26.64 3.28 -0.23
N PHE A 243 26.41 3.64 -1.49
CA PHE A 243 27.41 3.44 -2.54
C PHE A 243 28.59 4.41 -2.44
N SER A 244 28.43 5.63 -1.93
CA SER A 244 29.57 6.53 -1.70
C SER A 244 30.56 5.94 -0.68
N ARG A 245 30.04 5.22 0.33
CA ARG A 245 30.85 4.46 1.30
C ARG A 245 31.51 3.23 0.68
N ILE A 246 30.78 2.47 -0.14
CA ILE A 246 31.29 1.26 -0.79
C ILE A 246 32.40 1.59 -1.81
N LEU A 247 32.20 2.65 -2.59
CA LEU A 247 33.08 3.07 -3.67
C LEU A 247 34.21 3.99 -3.20
N ASN A 248 34.14 4.44 -1.95
CA ASN A 248 35.05 5.41 -1.32
C ASN A 248 35.18 6.71 -2.13
N CYS A 249 34.05 7.32 -2.48
CA CYS A 249 33.97 8.56 -3.26
C CYS A 249 33.12 9.64 -2.56
N SER A 250 33.13 10.85 -3.12
CA SER A 250 32.37 11.98 -2.57
C SER A 250 30.87 11.77 -2.71
N GLN A 251 30.14 11.77 -1.59
CA GLN A 251 28.69 11.70 -1.60
C GLN A 251 28.08 12.93 -2.31
N ASP A 252 28.69 14.10 -2.19
CA ASP A 252 28.17 15.35 -2.76
C ASP A 252 28.23 15.34 -4.29
N GLU A 253 29.30 14.79 -4.87
CA GLU A 253 29.41 14.61 -6.33
C GLU A 253 28.34 13.67 -6.87
N MET A 254 28.08 12.55 -6.18
CA MET A 254 27.01 11.63 -6.55
C MET A 254 25.62 12.27 -6.40
N VAL A 255 25.40 13.11 -5.38
CA VAL A 255 24.13 13.83 -5.21
C VAL A 255 23.94 14.89 -6.30
N GLN A 256 25.02 15.53 -6.75
CA GLN A 256 24.98 16.47 -7.86
C GLN A 256 24.63 15.76 -9.18
N ASP A 257 25.25 14.61 -9.47
CA ASP A 257 24.91 13.83 -10.67
C ASP A 257 23.48 13.29 -10.62
N LEU A 258 22.97 12.94 -9.44
CA LEU A 258 21.58 12.49 -9.25
C LEU A 258 20.54 13.54 -9.68
N GLU A 259 20.90 14.81 -9.85
CA GLU A 259 20.03 15.84 -10.44
C GLU A 259 19.59 15.48 -11.87
N GLN A 260 20.35 14.65 -12.59
CA GLN A 260 19.97 14.07 -13.88
C GLN A 260 18.80 13.06 -13.78
N GLY A 261 18.43 12.64 -12.57
CA GLY A 261 17.19 11.90 -12.30
C GLY A 261 17.28 10.38 -12.50
N ASP A 262 18.47 9.80 -12.56
CA ASP A 262 18.68 8.34 -12.61
C ASP A 262 19.80 7.84 -11.67
N VAL A 263 19.42 7.42 -10.46
CA VAL A 263 20.36 6.83 -9.50
C VAL A 263 21.08 5.58 -10.01
N SER A 264 20.46 4.82 -10.94
CA SER A 264 21.10 3.64 -11.51
C SER A 264 22.24 3.99 -12.48
N GLU A 265 22.14 5.15 -13.13
CA GLU A 265 23.20 5.68 -13.98
C GLU A 265 24.31 6.32 -13.15
N THR A 266 23.95 7.14 -12.17
CA THR A 266 24.88 7.74 -11.22
C THR A 266 25.77 6.66 -10.57
N VAL A 267 25.17 5.63 -9.97
CA VAL A 267 25.98 4.58 -9.33
C VAL A 267 26.83 3.81 -10.34
N ARG A 268 26.37 3.61 -11.58
CA ARG A 268 27.17 2.96 -12.62
C ARG A 268 28.43 3.76 -12.94
N MET A 269 28.30 5.07 -13.18
CA MET A 269 29.42 5.94 -13.54
C MET A 269 30.49 5.93 -12.44
N PHE A 270 30.09 6.18 -11.20
CA PHE A 270 31.03 6.20 -10.07
C PHE A 270 31.60 4.81 -9.74
N PHE A 271 30.88 3.72 -10.08
CA PHE A 271 31.39 2.36 -9.93
C PHE A 271 32.45 2.02 -10.98
N GLU A 272 32.26 2.47 -12.23
CA GLU A 272 33.25 2.30 -13.30
C GLU A 272 34.53 3.11 -13.03
N ASP A 273 34.42 4.27 -12.38
CA ASP A 273 35.55 5.12 -12.01
C ASP A 273 36.27 4.69 -10.71
N SER A 274 35.67 3.80 -9.90
CA SER A 274 36.25 3.42 -8.61
C SER A 274 37.47 2.52 -8.76
N LYS A 275 38.63 3.06 -8.37
CA LYS A 275 39.89 2.30 -8.31
C LYS A 275 39.95 1.34 -7.12
N SER A 276 39.24 1.65 -6.03
CA SER A 276 39.25 0.85 -4.80
C SER A 276 38.28 -0.32 -4.86
N PHE A 277 37.23 -0.21 -5.67
CA PHE A 277 36.20 -1.22 -5.85
C PHE A 277 35.87 -1.38 -7.34
N PRO A 278 36.78 -2.01 -8.12
CA PRO A 278 36.63 -2.09 -9.57
C PRO A 278 35.51 -3.07 -9.98
N PRO A 279 34.83 -2.84 -11.13
CA PRO A 279 33.83 -3.75 -11.65
C PRO A 279 34.37 -5.14 -12.00
N ALA A 280 33.51 -6.16 -11.93
CA ALA A 280 33.86 -7.50 -12.37
C ALA A 280 34.13 -7.53 -13.90
N ALA A 281 35.11 -8.34 -14.33
CA ALA A 281 35.52 -8.40 -15.73
C ALA A 281 34.47 -9.03 -16.66
N LYS A 282 33.64 -9.95 -16.14
CA LYS A 282 32.59 -10.67 -16.88
C LYS A 282 31.30 -10.73 -16.08
N SER A 283 30.18 -10.64 -16.79
CA SER A 283 28.85 -10.81 -16.21
C SER A 283 28.54 -12.30 -16.08
N LEU A 284 28.66 -12.82 -14.85
CA LEU A 284 28.42 -14.23 -14.52
C LEU A 284 27.24 -14.44 -13.57
N LEU A 285 26.61 -13.36 -13.10
CA LEU A 285 25.45 -13.42 -12.21
C LEU A 285 24.26 -14.07 -12.90
N THR A 286 23.58 -14.94 -12.16
CA THR A 286 22.30 -15.54 -12.57
C THR A 286 21.11 -14.73 -12.04
N ILE A 287 19.95 -14.85 -12.69
CA ILE A 287 18.70 -14.21 -12.23
C ILE A 287 18.23 -14.79 -10.89
N GLN A 288 18.59 -16.04 -10.57
CA GLN A 288 18.35 -16.69 -9.29
C GLN A 288 19.16 -16.05 -8.17
N GLU A 289 20.46 -15.81 -8.39
CA GLU A 289 21.31 -15.09 -7.42
C GLU A 289 20.80 -13.66 -7.18
N VAL A 290 20.36 -12.98 -8.25
CA VAL A 290 19.77 -11.65 -8.17
C VAL A 290 18.47 -11.67 -7.36
N ASP A 291 17.55 -12.60 -7.64
CA ASP A 291 16.29 -12.72 -6.89
C ASP A 291 16.53 -13.07 -5.42
N ALA A 292 17.51 -13.94 -5.13
CA ALA A 292 17.90 -14.28 -3.77
C ALA A 292 18.48 -13.06 -3.03
N SER A 293 19.33 -12.27 -3.68
CA SER A 293 19.88 -11.03 -3.11
C SER A 293 18.79 -9.99 -2.85
N LEU A 294 17.90 -9.76 -3.81
CA LEU A 294 16.74 -8.87 -3.63
C LEU A 294 15.85 -9.35 -2.48
N SER A 295 15.62 -10.66 -2.37
CA SER A 295 14.82 -11.24 -1.28
C SER A 295 15.47 -11.00 0.08
N ARG A 296 16.79 -11.22 0.22
CA ARG A 296 17.53 -10.87 1.44
C ARG A 296 17.47 -9.38 1.74
N LEU A 297 17.77 -8.52 0.76
CA LEU A 297 17.75 -7.07 0.90
C LEU A 297 16.38 -6.55 1.39
N SER A 298 15.28 -7.16 0.98
CA SER A 298 13.93 -6.79 1.42
C SER A 298 13.64 -7.06 2.91
N GLN A 299 14.42 -7.93 3.54
CA GLN A 299 14.31 -8.25 4.97
C GLN A 299 15.19 -7.34 5.84
N LEU A 300 16.15 -6.63 5.22
CA LEU A 300 17.10 -5.75 5.91
C LEU A 300 16.49 -4.36 6.15
N THR A 301 16.77 -3.81 7.32
CA THR A 301 16.28 -2.49 7.74
C THR A 301 17.37 -1.57 8.28
N LYS A 302 18.53 -2.11 8.65
CA LYS A 302 19.67 -1.31 9.12
C LYS A 302 20.59 -0.96 7.97
N GLU A 303 21.15 0.24 8.01
CA GLU A 303 22.05 0.74 6.96
C GLU A 303 23.28 -0.15 6.77
N ASP A 304 23.92 -0.61 7.85
CA ASP A 304 25.15 -1.43 7.76
C ASP A 304 24.87 -2.79 7.09
N ASP A 305 23.80 -3.47 7.51
CA ASP A 305 23.41 -4.76 6.92
C ASP A 305 23.07 -4.59 5.42
N GLN A 306 22.37 -3.51 5.07
CA GLN A 306 22.06 -3.16 3.68
C GLN A 306 23.33 -2.84 2.87
N GLN A 307 24.29 -2.13 3.47
CA GLN A 307 25.57 -1.83 2.83
C GLN A 307 26.34 -3.12 2.51
N SER A 308 26.39 -4.07 3.44
CA SER A 308 27.06 -5.36 3.24
C SER A 308 26.43 -6.16 2.11
N GLU A 309 25.10 -6.31 2.08
CA GLU A 309 24.42 -7.05 0.99
C GLU A 309 24.63 -6.36 -0.38
N LEU A 310 24.55 -5.01 -0.43
CA LEU A 310 24.82 -4.25 -1.66
C LEU A 310 26.28 -4.38 -2.11
N GLN A 311 27.23 -4.40 -1.18
CA GLN A 311 28.63 -4.59 -1.49
C GLN A 311 28.90 -6.00 -2.02
N ASP A 312 28.29 -7.02 -1.43
CA ASP A 312 28.49 -8.42 -1.82
C ASP A 312 27.93 -8.74 -3.21
N ILE A 313 26.78 -8.16 -3.57
CA ILE A 313 26.29 -8.27 -4.96
C ILE A 313 27.14 -7.43 -5.92
N ALA A 314 27.54 -6.22 -5.54
CA ALA A 314 28.31 -5.33 -6.40
C ALA A 314 29.70 -5.89 -6.77
N LYS A 315 30.34 -6.66 -5.88
CA LYS A 315 31.61 -7.37 -6.17
C LYS A 315 31.52 -8.32 -7.38
N LYS A 316 30.32 -8.84 -7.67
CA LYS A 316 30.06 -9.78 -8.76
C LYS A 316 29.54 -9.10 -10.05
N CYS A 317 29.34 -7.78 -10.02
CA CYS A 317 28.68 -7.05 -11.09
C CYS A 317 29.69 -6.41 -12.06
N THR A 318 29.39 -6.46 -13.36
CA THR A 318 29.86 -5.41 -14.29
C THR A 318 29.11 -4.10 -14.02
N GLY A 319 29.60 -2.96 -14.54
CA GLY A 319 28.87 -1.68 -14.41
C GLY A 319 27.40 -1.75 -14.86
N ASN A 320 27.17 -2.46 -15.97
CA ASN A 320 25.82 -2.67 -16.49
C ASN A 320 24.96 -3.61 -15.64
N ASP A 321 25.57 -4.58 -14.94
CA ASP A 321 24.85 -5.47 -14.01
C ASP A 321 24.38 -4.70 -12.79
N LEU A 322 25.26 -3.86 -12.22
CA LEU A 322 24.92 -3.03 -11.06
C LEU A 322 23.82 -2.02 -11.40
N LYS A 323 23.89 -1.39 -12.58
CA LYS A 323 22.81 -0.53 -13.10
C LYS A 323 21.47 -1.26 -13.16
N CYS A 324 21.46 -2.47 -13.72
CA CYS A 324 20.24 -3.28 -13.81
C CYS A 324 19.71 -3.66 -12.42
N TYR A 325 20.60 -4.07 -11.51
CA TYR A 325 20.24 -4.43 -10.14
C TYR A 325 19.60 -3.24 -9.39
N ILE A 326 20.18 -2.04 -9.49
CA ILE A 326 19.62 -0.84 -8.86
C ILE A 326 18.26 -0.48 -9.46
N ARG A 327 18.05 -0.67 -10.76
CA ARG A 327 16.74 -0.50 -11.40
C ARG A 327 15.68 -1.46 -10.84
N LEU A 328 16.06 -2.71 -10.55
CA LEU A 328 15.20 -3.68 -9.87
C LEU A 328 14.86 -3.22 -8.44
N VAL A 329 15.86 -2.76 -7.67
CA VAL A 329 15.67 -2.18 -6.33
C VAL A 329 14.75 -0.94 -6.37
N LYS A 330 14.85 -0.15 -7.44
CA LYS A 330 14.04 1.05 -7.69
C LYS A 330 12.64 0.77 -8.22
N HIS A 331 12.32 -0.49 -8.51
CA HIS A 331 11.04 -0.92 -9.10
C HIS A 331 10.77 -0.39 -10.50
N ASP A 332 11.81 0.03 -11.22
CA ASP A 332 11.68 0.62 -12.56
C ASP A 332 12.88 0.28 -13.45
N LEU A 333 12.65 -0.62 -14.41
CA LEU A 333 13.64 -1.02 -15.42
C LEU A 333 13.85 0.01 -16.53
N LYS A 334 12.98 1.04 -16.61
CA LYS A 334 12.95 2.03 -17.69
C LYS A 334 12.78 1.44 -19.09
N ILE A 335 12.00 0.37 -19.20
CA ILE A 335 11.70 -0.31 -20.47
C ILE A 335 10.35 0.12 -21.08
N ASN A 336 9.59 0.98 -20.39
CA ASN A 336 8.25 1.43 -20.78
C ASN A 336 7.35 0.24 -21.19
N SER A 337 7.40 -0.84 -20.41
CA SER A 337 6.63 -2.07 -20.57
C SER A 337 6.12 -2.49 -19.20
N GLY A 338 4.79 -2.64 -19.07
CA GLY A 338 4.13 -2.97 -17.81
C GLY A 338 3.54 -4.38 -17.80
N ALA A 339 2.72 -4.68 -16.79
CA ALA A 339 2.09 -6.00 -16.61
C ALA A 339 1.40 -6.51 -17.88
N LYS A 340 0.63 -5.65 -18.57
CA LYS A 340 -0.07 -6.01 -19.79
C LYS A 340 0.88 -6.56 -20.85
N HIS A 341 1.86 -5.77 -21.27
CA HIS A 341 2.74 -6.12 -22.38
C HIS A 341 3.61 -7.34 -22.09
N VAL A 342 4.08 -7.50 -20.84
CA VAL A 342 4.89 -8.66 -20.43
C VAL A 342 4.03 -9.92 -20.30
N LEU A 343 2.83 -9.84 -19.73
CA LEU A 343 1.97 -11.01 -19.56
C LEU A 343 1.32 -11.45 -20.88
N ASP A 344 0.97 -10.51 -21.77
CA ASP A 344 0.49 -10.83 -23.13
C ASP A 344 1.56 -11.54 -23.98
N ALA A 345 2.84 -11.49 -23.57
CA ALA A 345 3.92 -12.26 -24.17
C ALA A 345 3.96 -13.71 -23.68
N VAL A 346 3.46 -13.97 -22.47
CA VAL A 346 3.36 -15.30 -21.86
C VAL A 346 2.15 -16.06 -22.41
N ASP A 347 0.96 -15.44 -22.33
CA ASP A 347 -0.29 -15.96 -22.88
C ASP A 347 -1.29 -14.80 -23.10
N PRO A 348 -2.13 -14.82 -24.15
CA PRO A 348 -3.10 -13.75 -24.41
C PRO A 348 -4.03 -13.41 -23.23
N ASN A 349 -4.33 -14.39 -22.37
CA ASN A 349 -5.21 -14.20 -21.21
C ASN A 349 -4.44 -14.03 -19.89
N ALA A 350 -3.11 -14.12 -19.88
CA ALA A 350 -2.32 -14.05 -18.65
C ALA A 350 -2.50 -12.73 -17.91
N HIS A 351 -2.64 -11.61 -18.63
CA HIS A 351 -2.89 -10.32 -18.00
C HIS A 351 -4.25 -10.26 -17.30
N ASP A 352 -5.30 -10.79 -17.93
CA ASP A 352 -6.65 -10.81 -17.34
C ASP A 352 -6.73 -11.77 -16.16
N ALA A 353 -6.15 -12.97 -16.27
CA ALA A 353 -6.03 -13.91 -15.15
C ALA A 353 -5.24 -13.28 -13.98
N PHE A 354 -4.15 -12.58 -14.25
CA PHE A 354 -3.37 -11.88 -13.22
C PHE A 354 -4.15 -10.73 -12.57
N LYS A 355 -5.03 -10.04 -13.28
CA LYS A 355 -5.91 -9.04 -12.65
C LYS A 355 -6.97 -9.69 -11.76
N ALA A 356 -7.42 -10.91 -12.08
CA ALA A 356 -8.42 -11.62 -11.30
C ALA A 356 -7.87 -12.20 -9.98
N SER A 357 -6.65 -12.74 -9.97
CA SER A 357 -6.09 -13.39 -8.77
C SER A 357 -4.82 -12.74 -8.21
N ARG A 358 -4.15 -11.85 -8.96
CA ARG A 358 -2.86 -11.20 -8.62
C ARG A 358 -1.80 -12.14 -8.05
N ASN A 359 -1.80 -13.38 -8.52
CA ASN A 359 -0.79 -14.39 -8.20
C ASN A 359 -0.02 -14.73 -9.47
N LEU A 360 1.18 -14.17 -9.62
CA LEU A 360 2.00 -14.43 -10.81
C LEU A 360 2.41 -15.91 -10.90
N GLY A 361 2.79 -16.53 -9.78
CA GLY A 361 3.19 -17.94 -9.74
C GLY A 361 2.09 -18.88 -10.23
N ASP A 362 0.87 -18.71 -9.73
CA ASP A 362 -0.31 -19.47 -10.16
C ASP A 362 -0.61 -19.30 -11.66
N VAL A 363 -0.55 -18.06 -12.16
CA VAL A 363 -0.78 -17.77 -13.59
C VAL A 363 0.25 -18.49 -14.45
N ILE A 364 1.54 -18.42 -14.09
CA ILE A 364 2.61 -19.09 -14.82
C ILE A 364 2.45 -20.62 -14.76
N ASP A 365 2.17 -21.19 -13.58
CA ASP A 365 1.95 -22.64 -13.43
C ASP A 365 0.77 -23.15 -14.27
N ARG A 366 -0.31 -22.35 -14.40
CA ARG A 366 -1.48 -22.72 -15.22
C ARG A 366 -1.19 -22.62 -16.70
N VAL A 367 -0.44 -21.59 -17.14
CA VAL A 367 -0.01 -21.47 -18.54
C VAL A 367 0.89 -22.64 -18.93
N LEU A 368 1.89 -22.96 -18.11
CA LEU A 368 2.81 -24.04 -18.39
C LEU A 368 2.12 -25.41 -18.41
N ARG A 369 1.15 -25.67 -17.51
CA ARG A 369 0.32 -26.89 -17.55
C ARG A 369 -0.50 -26.99 -18.83
N ASN A 370 -1.15 -25.91 -19.25
CA ASN A 370 -1.91 -25.89 -20.51
C ASN A 370 -1.02 -26.14 -21.74
N GLN A 371 0.22 -25.65 -21.72
CA GLN A 371 1.20 -25.92 -22.78
C GLN A 371 1.65 -27.39 -22.80
N GLN A 372 1.87 -27.99 -21.62
CA GLN A 372 2.26 -29.39 -21.51
C GLN A 372 1.14 -30.34 -21.95
N ASP A 373 -0.11 -30.08 -21.52
CA ASP A 373 -1.29 -30.84 -21.96
C ASP A 373 -1.46 -30.81 -23.49
N ALA A 374 -1.17 -29.66 -24.12
CA ALA A 374 -1.25 -29.50 -25.56
C ALA A 374 -0.14 -30.29 -26.30
N SER A 375 1.08 -30.36 -25.74
CA SER A 375 2.15 -31.17 -26.31
C SER A 375 1.95 -32.68 -26.15
N ASN A 376 1.19 -33.11 -25.13
CA ASN A 376 0.94 -34.52 -24.83
C ASN A 376 -0.27 -35.12 -25.57
N GLY A 377 -0.87 -34.40 -26.53
CA GLY A 377 -1.94 -34.91 -27.40
C GLY A 377 -3.34 -34.96 -26.77
N THR A 378 -3.52 -34.47 -25.55
CA THR A 378 -4.82 -34.44 -24.85
C THR A 378 -5.63 -33.18 -25.21
N GLY A 379 -6.16 -33.13 -26.44
CA GLY A 379 -7.20 -32.18 -26.85
C GLY A 379 -6.73 -30.76 -27.24
N PRO A 380 -7.66 -29.89 -27.68
CA PRO A 380 -7.36 -28.53 -28.14
C PRO A 380 -6.72 -27.70 -27.02
N ARG A 381 -5.83 -26.77 -27.39
CA ARG A 381 -5.12 -25.87 -26.47
C ARG A 381 -6.12 -25.20 -25.52
N LYS A 382 -6.11 -25.58 -24.24
CA LYS A 382 -7.01 -25.02 -23.23
C LYS A 382 -6.70 -23.53 -23.06
N ILE A 383 -7.74 -22.70 -23.21
CA ILE A 383 -7.68 -21.27 -22.95
C ILE A 383 -7.46 -21.08 -21.44
N LEU A 384 -6.56 -20.19 -21.05
CA LEU A 384 -6.35 -19.85 -19.64
C LEU A 384 -7.63 -19.23 -19.07
N SER A 385 -8.22 -19.87 -18.06
CA SER A 385 -9.44 -19.35 -17.40
C SER A 385 -9.14 -18.10 -16.56
N VAL A 386 -10.11 -17.20 -16.43
CA VAL A 386 -9.96 -15.97 -15.64
C VAL A 386 -10.83 -16.10 -14.40
N GLU A 387 -10.23 -16.55 -13.30
CA GLU A 387 -10.96 -16.84 -12.05
C GLU A 387 -10.35 -16.07 -10.89
N ALA A 388 -11.21 -15.56 -10.00
CA ALA A 388 -10.78 -14.97 -8.75
C ALA A 388 -10.37 -16.08 -7.78
N SER A 389 -9.24 -15.89 -7.10
CA SER A 389 -8.78 -16.81 -6.07
C SER A 389 -9.03 -16.22 -4.69
N LEU A 390 -9.68 -16.99 -3.82
CA LEU A 390 -9.94 -16.56 -2.46
C LEU A 390 -8.63 -16.24 -1.72
N MET A 391 -8.67 -15.25 -0.83
CA MET A 391 -7.51 -14.71 -0.08
C MET A 391 -6.42 -14.03 -0.92
N THR A 392 -6.56 -13.96 -2.25
CA THR A 392 -5.61 -13.24 -3.11
C THR A 392 -6.32 -12.06 -3.79
N PRO A 393 -5.78 -10.83 -3.73
CA PRO A 393 -6.52 -9.65 -4.14
C PRO A 393 -6.88 -9.64 -5.63
N VAL A 394 -8.12 -9.25 -5.91
CA VAL A 394 -8.63 -8.98 -7.27
C VAL A 394 -8.37 -7.51 -7.59
N GLN A 395 -7.87 -7.18 -8.78
CA GLN A 395 -7.73 -5.77 -9.19
C GLN A 395 -9.09 -5.06 -9.16
N PRO A 396 -9.25 -3.96 -8.40
CA PRO A 396 -10.51 -3.25 -8.32
C PRO A 396 -10.98 -2.77 -9.69
N MET A 397 -12.27 -2.93 -9.98
CA MET A 397 -12.91 -2.29 -11.12
C MET A 397 -12.86 -0.76 -10.95
N LEU A 398 -12.52 -0.03 -12.00
CA LEU A 398 -12.23 1.40 -11.94
C LEU A 398 -13.33 2.24 -12.61
N ALA A 399 -13.33 3.53 -12.28
CA ALA A 399 -14.22 4.51 -12.87
C ALA A 399 -13.47 5.51 -13.78
N GLU A 400 -14.00 5.70 -14.99
CA GLU A 400 -13.63 6.75 -15.93
C GLU A 400 -14.26 8.10 -15.50
N ALA A 401 -13.59 9.22 -15.76
CA ALA A 401 -14.17 10.53 -15.51
C ALA A 401 -15.28 10.81 -16.53
N CYS A 402 -16.49 11.04 -16.04
CA CYS A 402 -17.62 11.44 -16.87
C CYS A 402 -17.77 12.96 -16.85
N LYS A 403 -17.78 13.57 -18.04
CA LYS A 403 -17.78 15.03 -18.23
C LYS A 403 -19.18 15.63 -18.45
N SER A 404 -20.15 14.81 -18.80
CA SER A 404 -21.49 15.26 -19.21
C SER A 404 -22.54 14.17 -19.02
N ILE A 405 -23.80 14.54 -18.81
CA ILE A 405 -24.92 13.62 -18.61
C ILE A 405 -25.16 12.78 -19.87
N GLU A 406 -25.04 13.39 -21.04
CA GLU A 406 -25.22 12.76 -22.36
C GLU A 406 -24.21 11.60 -22.54
N TYR A 407 -22.96 11.84 -22.15
CA TYR A 407 -21.91 10.82 -22.15
C TYR A 407 -22.24 9.64 -21.21
N ALA A 408 -22.77 9.93 -20.01
CA ALA A 408 -23.19 8.88 -19.08
C ALA A 408 -24.32 8.02 -19.67
N MET A 409 -25.35 8.66 -20.23
CA MET A 409 -26.48 7.96 -20.86
C MET A 409 -26.03 7.12 -22.06
N LYS A 410 -25.11 7.63 -22.88
CA LYS A 410 -24.54 6.89 -24.03
C LYS A 410 -23.75 5.65 -23.60
N LYS A 411 -22.99 5.76 -22.50
CA LYS A 411 -22.16 4.66 -21.97
C LYS A 411 -22.96 3.61 -21.20
N CYS A 412 -24.13 3.97 -20.68
CA CYS A 412 -25.02 3.07 -19.95
C CYS A 412 -26.37 2.94 -20.67
N PRO A 413 -26.41 2.30 -21.84
CA PRO A 413 -27.63 2.21 -22.65
C PRO A 413 -28.74 1.38 -21.99
N ASN A 414 -28.41 0.52 -21.03
CA ASN A 414 -29.37 -0.33 -20.32
C ASN A 414 -30.02 0.36 -19.12
N GLY A 415 -29.69 1.63 -18.85
CA GLY A 415 -29.89 2.28 -17.57
C GLY A 415 -28.69 2.05 -16.63
N MET A 416 -28.67 2.77 -15.52
CA MET A 416 -27.55 2.75 -14.57
C MET A 416 -28.01 2.72 -13.11
N TYR A 417 -27.14 2.17 -12.26
CA TYR A 417 -27.18 2.46 -10.84
C TYR A 417 -26.29 3.65 -10.55
N SER A 418 -26.88 4.67 -9.92
CA SER A 418 -26.18 5.85 -9.45
C SER A 418 -25.98 5.74 -7.94
N GLU A 419 -24.73 5.67 -7.53
CA GLU A 419 -24.32 5.55 -6.13
C GLU A 419 -23.61 6.83 -5.66
N ILE A 420 -23.79 7.18 -4.39
CA ILE A 420 -22.99 8.25 -3.78
C ILE A 420 -21.52 7.88 -3.90
N LYS A 421 -20.71 8.82 -4.38
CA LYS A 421 -19.26 8.68 -4.34
C LYS A 421 -18.79 9.00 -2.93
N TYR A 422 -18.57 7.95 -2.15
CA TYR A 422 -18.02 8.07 -0.81
C TYR A 422 -16.55 8.53 -0.85
N ASP A 423 -16.24 9.51 0.00
CA ASP A 423 -14.90 10.11 0.14
C ASP A 423 -14.10 9.38 1.24
N GLY A 424 -13.87 8.08 1.01
CA GLY A 424 -13.26 7.17 1.97
C GLY A 424 -11.96 6.53 1.47
N GLU A 425 -11.67 5.35 2.01
CA GLU A 425 -10.64 4.47 1.45
C GLU A 425 -11.29 3.18 0.92
N ARG A 426 -11.10 2.87 -0.36
CA ARG A 426 -11.58 1.59 -0.91
C ARG A 426 -10.89 0.40 -0.25
N VAL A 427 -11.69 -0.54 0.22
CA VAL A 427 -11.29 -1.78 0.88
C VAL A 427 -11.98 -2.97 0.22
N GLN A 428 -11.17 -3.86 -0.35
CA GLN A 428 -11.61 -5.18 -0.78
C GLN A 428 -11.47 -6.16 0.39
N VAL A 429 -12.59 -6.71 0.83
CA VAL A 429 -12.67 -7.61 1.99
C VAL A 429 -12.67 -9.05 1.52
N HIS A 430 -11.73 -9.82 2.03
CA HIS A 430 -11.60 -11.25 1.80
C HIS A 430 -11.91 -11.97 3.12
N LYS A 431 -12.85 -12.92 3.10
CA LYS A 431 -13.14 -13.81 4.23
C LYS A 431 -13.04 -15.28 3.82
N ASN A 432 -12.35 -16.10 4.60
CA ASN A 432 -12.36 -17.57 4.50
C ASN A 432 -12.51 -18.17 5.89
N GLY A 433 -13.69 -18.71 6.21
CA GLY A 433 -14.03 -19.12 7.56
C GLY A 433 -13.91 -17.94 8.53
N ASN A 434 -12.97 -18.04 9.48
CA ASN A 434 -12.66 -17.00 10.46
C ASN A 434 -11.45 -16.14 10.09
N HIS A 435 -10.84 -16.38 8.92
CA HIS A 435 -9.70 -15.60 8.46
C HIS A 435 -10.18 -14.43 7.60
N PHE A 436 -9.67 -13.23 7.90
CA PHE A 436 -10.00 -12.00 7.20
C PHE A 436 -8.75 -11.33 6.66
N SER A 437 -8.83 -10.88 5.42
CA SER A 437 -7.81 -10.06 4.76
C SER A 437 -8.47 -8.83 4.14
N TYR A 438 -7.81 -7.68 4.25
CA TYR A 438 -8.33 -6.40 3.78
C TYR A 438 -7.31 -5.76 2.87
N PHE A 439 -7.67 -5.55 1.61
CA PHE A 439 -6.78 -4.98 0.60
C PHE A 439 -7.26 -3.59 0.21
N SER A 440 -6.34 -2.62 0.22
CA SER A 440 -6.60 -1.27 -0.25
C SER A 440 -6.79 -1.24 -1.77
N ARG A 441 -7.17 -0.08 -2.33
CA ARG A 441 -7.16 0.16 -3.79
C ARG A 441 -5.84 -0.23 -4.48
N SER A 442 -4.70 -0.04 -3.80
CA SER A 442 -3.38 -0.41 -4.33
C SER A 442 -2.99 -1.87 -4.08
N LEU A 443 -3.95 -2.65 -3.54
CA LEU A 443 -3.83 -4.06 -3.18
C LEU A 443 -2.83 -4.35 -2.07
N LYS A 444 -2.43 -3.30 -1.34
CA LYS A 444 -1.67 -3.40 -0.10
C LYS A 444 -2.60 -3.71 1.08
N PRO A 445 -2.14 -4.46 2.09
CA PRO A 445 -2.90 -4.65 3.32
C PRO A 445 -3.32 -3.32 3.94
N VAL A 446 -4.59 -3.21 4.35
CA VAL A 446 -5.11 -2.02 5.04
C VAL A 446 -4.60 -2.02 6.49
N LEU A 447 -4.32 -0.83 7.03
CA LEU A 447 -3.81 -0.69 8.39
C LEU A 447 -4.81 -1.26 9.42
N PRO A 448 -4.39 -2.12 10.36
CA PRO A 448 -5.31 -2.83 11.27
C PRO A 448 -6.26 -1.94 12.06
N HIS A 449 -5.83 -0.74 12.49
CA HIS A 449 -6.68 0.18 13.27
C HIS A 449 -7.94 0.65 12.51
N LYS A 450 -7.96 0.53 11.18
CA LYS A 450 -9.10 0.89 10.32
C LYS A 450 -10.07 -0.26 10.09
N VAL A 451 -9.64 -1.52 10.21
CA VAL A 451 -10.42 -2.68 9.72
C VAL A 451 -10.57 -3.83 10.71
N ALA A 452 -9.74 -3.90 11.76
CA ALA A 452 -9.67 -5.08 12.63
C ALA A 452 -10.98 -5.43 13.37
N HIS A 453 -11.86 -4.45 13.58
CA HIS A 453 -13.15 -4.63 14.24
C HIS A 453 -14.23 -5.22 13.31
N PHE A 454 -14.04 -5.14 11.99
CA PHE A 454 -15.03 -5.69 11.05
C PHE A 454 -15.14 -7.21 11.11
N LYS A 455 -14.11 -7.92 11.62
CA LYS A 455 -14.17 -9.37 11.85
C LYS A 455 -15.32 -9.77 12.77
N ASP A 456 -15.77 -8.87 13.65
CA ASP A 456 -16.83 -9.13 14.62
C ASP A 456 -18.22 -8.82 14.02
N PHE A 457 -18.30 -7.92 13.04
CA PHE A 457 -19.55 -7.45 12.43
C PHE A 457 -19.87 -8.12 11.09
N ILE A 458 -18.88 -8.47 10.26
CA ILE A 458 -19.11 -9.15 8.98
C ILE A 458 -19.84 -10.49 9.16
N PRO A 459 -19.51 -11.34 10.15
CA PRO A 459 -20.29 -12.55 10.40
C PRO A 459 -21.74 -12.29 10.79
N GLN A 460 -22.02 -11.17 11.48
CA GLN A 460 -23.39 -10.76 11.84
C GLN A 460 -24.15 -10.30 10.59
N ALA A 461 -23.49 -9.51 9.74
CA ALA A 461 -24.05 -9.04 8.48
C ALA A 461 -24.29 -10.17 7.47
N PHE A 462 -23.46 -11.22 7.49
CA PHE A 462 -23.51 -12.35 6.55
C PHE A 462 -23.56 -13.70 7.28
N ALA A 463 -24.69 -14.00 7.93
CA ALA A 463 -24.85 -15.18 8.78
C ALA A 463 -24.56 -16.55 8.09
N GLY A 464 -24.64 -16.63 6.76
CA GLY A 464 -24.33 -17.85 5.98
C GLY A 464 -23.06 -17.78 5.10
N GLY A 465 -22.32 -16.68 5.16
CA GLY A 465 -21.18 -16.42 4.28
C GLY A 465 -19.87 -16.95 4.85
N HIS A 466 -19.47 -18.17 4.48
CA HIS A 466 -18.24 -18.81 4.95
C HIS A 466 -17.03 -18.30 4.18
N SER A 467 -17.14 -18.13 2.86
CA SER A 467 -16.10 -17.54 2.02
C SER A 467 -16.68 -16.41 1.16
N MET A 468 -15.98 -15.27 1.07
CA MET A 468 -16.45 -14.14 0.27
C MET A 468 -15.34 -13.17 -0.12
N ILE A 469 -15.58 -12.45 -1.21
CA ILE A 469 -14.84 -11.26 -1.62
C ILE A 469 -15.84 -10.12 -1.82
N LEU A 470 -15.77 -9.10 -0.97
CA LEU A 470 -16.60 -7.91 -1.04
C LEU A 470 -15.78 -6.70 -1.49
N ASP A 471 -16.42 -5.78 -2.21
CA ASP A 471 -15.85 -4.49 -2.55
C ASP A 471 -16.62 -3.38 -1.82
N ALA A 472 -15.89 -2.53 -1.12
CA ALA A 472 -16.48 -1.59 -0.18
C ALA A 472 -15.62 -0.34 -0.01
N GLU A 473 -16.22 0.70 0.57
CA GLU A 473 -15.52 1.90 1.01
C GLU A 473 -15.53 1.96 2.54
N VAL A 474 -14.37 2.16 3.15
CA VAL A 474 -14.28 2.41 4.60
C VAL A 474 -14.33 3.91 4.87
N LEU A 475 -15.19 4.31 5.80
CA LEU A 475 -15.39 5.69 6.23
C LEU A 475 -15.48 5.78 7.75
N LEU A 476 -15.28 7.00 8.26
CA LEU A 476 -15.63 7.32 9.63
C LEU A 476 -17.06 7.90 9.64
N ILE A 477 -17.94 7.35 10.47
CA ILE A 477 -19.35 7.72 10.59
C ILE A 477 -19.56 8.34 11.96
N ASP A 478 -20.24 9.48 12.00
CA ASP A 478 -20.72 10.07 13.24
C ASP A 478 -21.91 9.25 13.75
N THR A 479 -21.79 8.71 14.97
CA THR A 479 -22.80 7.86 15.60
C THR A 479 -24.06 8.60 16.03
N LYS A 480 -24.01 9.92 16.19
CA LYS A 480 -25.19 10.73 16.56
C LYS A 480 -26.05 11.05 15.35
N THR A 481 -25.41 11.40 14.24
CA THR A 481 -26.10 11.81 13.01
C THR A 481 -26.22 10.68 11.98
N SER A 482 -25.49 9.57 12.17
CA SER A 482 -25.31 8.47 11.21
C SER A 482 -24.78 8.93 9.84
N LYS A 483 -24.14 10.10 9.77
CA LYS A 483 -23.59 10.66 8.53
C LYS A 483 -22.09 10.36 8.40
N PRO A 484 -21.59 10.16 7.17
CA PRO A 484 -20.16 10.00 6.94
C PRO A 484 -19.42 11.32 7.19
N LEU A 485 -18.23 11.21 7.79
CA LEU A 485 -17.31 12.32 8.00
C LEU A 485 -16.37 12.50 6.79
N PRO A 486 -15.81 13.71 6.57
CA PRO A 486 -14.95 13.99 5.42
C PRO A 486 -13.69 13.13 5.35
N PHE A 487 -13.07 13.05 4.16
CA PHE A 487 -11.81 12.34 3.96
C PHE A 487 -10.69 12.84 4.88
N GLY A 488 -9.75 11.95 5.18
CA GLY A 488 -8.61 12.20 6.07
C GLY A 488 -8.92 12.07 7.56
N THR A 489 -10.20 11.95 7.96
CA THR A 489 -10.62 11.69 9.35
C THR A 489 -10.26 10.29 9.84
N LEU A 490 -10.01 9.35 8.92
CA LEU A 490 -9.58 7.96 9.20
C LEU A 490 -8.15 7.84 9.76
N GLY A 491 -7.36 8.92 9.80
CA GLY A 491 -6.03 8.91 10.41
C GLY A 491 -6.10 8.69 11.93
N VAL A 492 -5.18 7.89 12.49
CA VAL A 492 -5.19 7.49 13.92
C VAL A 492 -5.43 8.67 14.87
N HIS A 493 -4.69 9.78 14.68
CA HIS A 493 -4.79 10.97 15.52
C HIS A 493 -6.09 11.75 15.31
N LYS A 494 -6.64 11.74 14.09
CA LYS A 494 -7.89 12.43 13.77
C LYS A 494 -9.09 11.65 14.29
N LYS A 495 -9.09 10.31 14.18
CA LYS A 495 -10.12 9.45 14.77
C LYS A 495 -10.23 9.66 16.28
N ALA A 496 -9.11 9.78 16.99
CA ALA A 496 -9.11 10.00 18.44
C ALA A 496 -9.73 11.35 18.85
N ALA A 497 -9.81 12.32 17.95
CA ALA A 497 -10.44 13.62 18.20
C ALA A 497 -11.98 13.56 18.13
N PHE A 498 -12.55 12.53 17.51
CA PHE A 498 -14.00 12.35 17.41
C PHE A 498 -14.45 11.27 18.39
N GLN A 499 -14.98 11.69 19.54
CA GLN A 499 -15.47 10.76 20.57
C GLN A 499 -16.69 9.96 20.09
N ASP A 500 -17.56 10.57 19.29
CA ASP A 500 -18.81 10.00 18.81
C ASP A 500 -18.71 9.44 17.38
N ALA A 501 -17.55 8.91 16.99
CA ALA A 501 -17.35 8.43 15.62
C ALA A 501 -16.85 6.99 15.56
N GLN A 502 -17.41 6.22 14.63
CA GLN A 502 -17.09 4.82 14.43
C GLN A 502 -16.71 4.58 12.98
N VAL A 503 -15.85 3.59 12.78
CA VAL A 503 -15.48 3.20 11.43
C VAL A 503 -16.57 2.27 10.89
N GLY A 504 -17.07 2.61 9.71
CA GLY A 504 -18.11 1.89 9.01
C GLY A 504 -17.67 1.51 7.60
N LEU A 505 -18.26 0.43 7.09
CA LEU A 505 -17.98 -0.15 5.79
C LEU A 505 -19.23 -0.05 4.92
N PHE A 506 -19.13 0.67 3.81
CA PHE A 506 -20.19 0.79 2.81
C PHE A 506 -19.93 -0.20 1.69
N VAL A 507 -20.66 -1.31 1.69
CA VAL A 507 -20.47 -2.41 0.75
C VAL A 507 -21.20 -2.12 -0.55
N PHE A 508 -20.45 -2.08 -1.65
CA PHE A 508 -20.97 -1.69 -2.96
C PHE A 508 -20.85 -2.76 -4.06
N ASP A 509 -20.21 -3.90 -3.81
CA ASP A 509 -20.24 -5.04 -4.74
C ASP A 509 -19.88 -6.35 -4.01
N CYS A 510 -20.28 -7.48 -4.60
CA CYS A 510 -19.92 -8.83 -4.16
C CYS A 510 -19.31 -9.59 -5.33
N ILE A 511 -18.02 -9.90 -5.22
CA ILE A 511 -17.21 -10.49 -6.31
C ILE A 511 -17.24 -12.02 -6.25
N TYR A 512 -17.27 -12.58 -5.03
CA TYR A 512 -17.23 -14.02 -4.79
C TYR A 512 -17.98 -14.36 -3.50
N PHE A 513 -18.70 -15.49 -3.49
CA PHE A 513 -19.42 -15.95 -2.30
C PHE A 513 -19.55 -17.48 -2.28
N ASN A 514 -19.15 -18.12 -1.18
CA ASN A 514 -19.31 -19.56 -0.88
C ASN A 514 -18.94 -20.51 -2.03
N GLY A 515 -17.77 -20.32 -2.66
CA GLY A 515 -17.34 -21.18 -3.78
C GLY A 515 -17.64 -20.60 -5.16
N LEU A 516 -18.55 -19.62 -5.26
CA LEU A 516 -19.06 -19.11 -6.52
C LEU A 516 -18.44 -17.75 -6.86
N SER A 517 -17.82 -17.65 -8.04
CA SER A 517 -17.45 -16.37 -8.64
C SER A 517 -18.70 -15.68 -9.18
N LEU A 518 -18.90 -14.42 -8.81
CA LEU A 518 -19.98 -13.58 -9.32
C LEU A 518 -19.50 -12.59 -10.38
N MET A 519 -18.22 -12.60 -10.77
CA MET A 519 -17.65 -11.61 -11.69
C MET A 519 -18.35 -11.57 -13.05
N ASP A 520 -18.73 -12.73 -13.56
CA ASP A 520 -19.41 -12.90 -14.86
C ASP A 520 -20.93 -12.68 -14.76
N LYS A 521 -21.44 -12.34 -13.57
CA LYS A 521 -22.85 -11.99 -13.37
C LYS A 521 -23.06 -10.49 -13.59
N PRO A 522 -24.16 -10.06 -14.21
CA PRO A 522 -24.55 -8.65 -14.31
C PRO A 522 -24.63 -7.95 -12.95
N LEU A 523 -24.34 -6.64 -12.89
CA LEU A 523 -24.40 -5.87 -11.65
C LEU A 523 -25.77 -5.95 -10.96
N CYS A 524 -26.88 -5.97 -11.72
CA CYS A 524 -28.21 -6.16 -11.14
C CYS A 524 -28.36 -7.47 -10.36
N GLU A 525 -27.78 -8.58 -10.85
CA GLU A 525 -27.79 -9.86 -10.15
C GLU A 525 -26.87 -9.82 -8.93
N ARG A 526 -25.67 -9.25 -9.06
CA ARG A 526 -24.73 -9.12 -7.93
C ARG A 526 -25.30 -8.26 -6.80
N ARG A 527 -26.02 -7.17 -7.15
CA ARG A 527 -26.69 -6.30 -6.19
C ARG A 527 -27.87 -6.97 -5.51
N LYS A 528 -28.70 -7.66 -6.29
CA LYS A 528 -29.78 -8.47 -5.72
C LYS A 528 -29.22 -9.52 -4.75
N PHE A 529 -28.18 -10.24 -5.17
CA PHE A 529 -27.51 -11.23 -4.31
C PHE A 529 -27.02 -10.62 -3.00
N LEU A 530 -26.43 -9.42 -3.07
CA LEU A 530 -25.92 -8.71 -1.91
C LEU A 530 -27.05 -8.28 -0.96
N HIS A 531 -28.19 -7.80 -1.46
CA HIS A 531 -29.38 -7.53 -0.64
C HIS A 531 -30.00 -8.79 -0.02
N ASP A 532 -30.02 -9.90 -0.77
CA ASP A 532 -30.62 -11.16 -0.31
C ASP A 532 -29.78 -11.86 0.78
N ASN A 533 -28.47 -11.57 0.86
CA ASN A 533 -27.52 -12.29 1.73
C ASN A 533 -26.83 -11.42 2.80
N MET A 534 -27.03 -10.09 2.78
CA MET A 534 -26.46 -9.17 3.76
C MET A 534 -27.57 -8.51 4.58
N VAL A 535 -27.37 -8.42 5.88
CA VAL A 535 -28.16 -7.60 6.79
C VAL A 535 -27.30 -6.41 7.23
N GLU A 536 -27.85 -5.20 7.18
CA GLU A 536 -27.13 -4.03 7.66
C GLU A 536 -26.89 -4.12 9.17
N VAL A 537 -25.68 -3.81 9.58
CA VAL A 537 -25.32 -3.60 10.98
C VAL A 537 -25.16 -2.09 11.15
N PRO A 538 -26.07 -1.42 11.90
CA PRO A 538 -26.10 0.04 12.00
C PRO A 538 -24.73 0.64 12.31
N ASN A 539 -24.36 1.69 11.57
CA ASN A 539 -23.08 2.41 11.68
C ASN A 539 -21.81 1.55 11.52
N ARG A 540 -21.93 0.29 11.07
CA ARG A 540 -20.81 -0.65 10.93
C ARG A 540 -20.69 -1.25 9.55
N ILE A 541 -21.74 -1.94 9.09
CA ILE A 541 -21.77 -2.59 7.77
C ILE A 541 -23.06 -2.15 7.09
N LEU A 542 -22.94 -1.31 6.07
CA LEU A 542 -24.06 -0.64 5.42
C LEU A 542 -24.00 -0.90 3.92
N PHE A 543 -25.15 -0.88 3.25
CA PHE A 543 -25.19 -0.81 1.79
C PHE A 543 -24.73 0.58 1.34
N SER A 544 -24.12 0.67 0.15
CA SER A 544 -24.01 1.97 -0.50
C SER A 544 -25.39 2.48 -0.93
N GLU A 545 -25.68 3.75 -0.65
CA GLU A 545 -26.89 4.40 -1.15
C GLU A 545 -26.84 4.40 -2.67
N MET A 546 -27.86 3.80 -3.28
CA MET A 546 -27.97 3.65 -4.71
C MET A 546 -29.38 3.95 -5.19
N LYS A 547 -29.49 4.55 -6.38
CA LYS A 547 -30.75 4.75 -7.07
C LYS A 547 -30.65 4.24 -8.50
N HIS A 548 -31.72 3.61 -8.96
CA HIS A 548 -31.85 3.18 -10.35
C HIS A 548 -32.26 4.38 -11.20
N VAL A 549 -31.47 4.68 -12.24
CA VAL A 549 -31.65 5.83 -13.13
C VAL A 549 -31.74 5.34 -14.56
N THR A 550 -32.84 5.71 -15.23
CA THR A 550 -33.09 5.38 -16.65
C THR A 550 -33.21 6.62 -17.53
N ARG A 551 -33.49 7.80 -16.94
CA ARG A 551 -33.67 9.07 -17.65
C ARG A 551 -32.58 10.08 -17.28
N ALA A 552 -32.21 10.91 -18.26
CA ALA A 552 -31.20 11.95 -18.08
C ALA A 552 -31.60 13.01 -17.03
N ALA A 553 -32.89 13.36 -16.96
CA ALA A 553 -33.41 14.33 -15.99
C ALA A 553 -33.19 13.88 -14.54
N ASP A 554 -33.46 12.61 -14.24
CA ASP A 554 -33.27 12.04 -12.90
C ASP A 554 -31.78 12.02 -12.50
N LEU A 555 -30.89 11.81 -13.48
CA LEU A 555 -29.44 11.92 -13.25
C LEU A 555 -29.03 13.36 -12.93
N ALA A 556 -29.57 14.35 -13.67
CA ALA A 556 -29.29 15.77 -13.44
C ALA A 556 -29.74 16.22 -12.04
N GLU A 557 -30.93 15.80 -11.62
CA GLU A 557 -31.45 16.09 -10.29
C GLU A 557 -30.54 15.48 -9.20
N MET A 558 -30.11 14.24 -9.39
CA MET A 558 -29.24 13.56 -8.43
C MET A 558 -27.86 14.21 -8.32
N ILE A 559 -27.27 14.61 -9.44
CA ILE A 559 -26.01 15.37 -9.47
C ILE A 559 -26.19 16.67 -8.67
N THR A 560 -27.27 17.41 -8.93
CA THR A 560 -27.57 18.68 -8.25
C THR A 560 -27.77 18.49 -6.74
N ARG A 561 -28.48 17.43 -6.34
CA ARG A 561 -28.67 17.06 -4.93
C ARG A 561 -27.34 16.78 -4.23
N VAL A 562 -26.50 15.92 -4.81
CA VAL A 562 -25.21 15.52 -4.24
C VAL A 562 -24.26 16.72 -4.11
N ILE A 563 -24.23 17.60 -5.11
CA ILE A 563 -23.42 18.83 -5.04
C ILE A 563 -23.95 19.78 -3.96
N ARG A 564 -25.27 19.94 -3.83
CA ARG A 564 -25.90 20.78 -2.80
C ARG A 564 -25.60 20.29 -1.38
N GLU A 565 -25.57 18.97 -1.19
CA GLU A 565 -25.23 18.34 0.08
C GLU A 565 -23.72 18.36 0.38
N GLY A 566 -22.89 18.87 -0.54
CA GLY A 566 -21.44 18.92 -0.37
C GLY A 566 -20.74 17.56 -0.44
N LEU A 567 -21.40 16.56 -1.01
CA LEU A 567 -20.83 15.23 -1.24
C LEU A 567 -19.86 15.25 -2.43
N GLU A 568 -18.92 14.30 -2.49
CA GLU A 568 -17.83 14.31 -3.49
C GLU A 568 -18.34 14.16 -4.93
N GLY A 569 -19.45 13.45 -5.13
CA GLY A 569 -20.03 13.19 -6.45
C GLY A 569 -20.79 11.88 -6.52
N LEU A 570 -20.87 11.31 -7.72
CA LEU A 570 -21.56 10.06 -8.00
C LEU A 570 -20.64 9.04 -8.69
N VAL A 571 -20.93 7.76 -8.48
CA VAL A 571 -20.40 6.66 -9.28
C VAL A 571 -21.56 6.02 -10.03
N LEU A 572 -21.51 6.03 -11.36
CA LEU A 572 -22.53 5.48 -12.23
C LEU A 572 -22.04 4.14 -12.77
N LYS A 573 -22.90 3.13 -12.72
CA LYS A 573 -22.58 1.76 -13.13
C LYS A 573 -23.69 1.23 -14.04
N ASP A 574 -23.34 0.73 -15.22
CA ASP A 574 -24.33 0.08 -16.10
C ASP A 574 -24.94 -1.15 -15.42
N ILE A 575 -26.26 -1.31 -15.53
CA ILE A 575 -27.02 -2.35 -14.84
C ILE A 575 -26.61 -3.75 -15.28
N LYS A 576 -26.27 -3.93 -16.56
CA LYS A 576 -25.84 -5.20 -17.14
C LYS A 576 -24.32 -5.38 -17.09
N GLY A 577 -23.59 -4.41 -16.53
CA GLY A 577 -22.14 -4.44 -16.44
C GLY A 577 -21.62 -5.62 -15.62
N LEU A 578 -20.69 -6.37 -16.20
CA LEU A 578 -19.92 -7.41 -15.49
C LEU A 578 -18.90 -6.77 -14.55
N TYR A 579 -18.36 -7.55 -13.60
CA TYR A 579 -17.24 -7.09 -12.79
C TYR A 579 -15.94 -7.41 -13.53
N GLU A 580 -15.28 -6.39 -14.08
CA GLU A 580 -14.08 -6.57 -14.90
C GLU A 580 -12.84 -6.02 -14.16
N PRO A 581 -12.00 -6.90 -13.58
CA PRO A 581 -10.86 -6.47 -12.79
C PRO A 581 -9.93 -5.52 -13.56
N GLY A 582 -9.62 -4.38 -12.93
CA GLY A 582 -8.72 -3.34 -13.45
C GLY A 582 -9.23 -2.53 -14.65
N LYS A 583 -10.41 -2.82 -15.22
CA LYS A 583 -10.99 -2.04 -16.33
C LYS A 583 -11.73 -0.80 -15.81
N ARG A 584 -11.81 0.25 -16.65
CA ARG A 584 -12.43 1.55 -16.32
C ARG A 584 -13.81 1.69 -16.95
N HIS A 585 -14.74 0.79 -16.64
CA HIS A 585 -16.07 0.81 -17.24
C HIS A 585 -17.15 1.46 -16.37
N TRP A 586 -16.87 1.70 -15.09
CA TRP A 586 -17.73 2.59 -14.29
C TRP A 586 -17.47 4.05 -14.67
N LEU A 587 -18.38 4.93 -14.30
CA LEU A 587 -18.24 6.36 -14.50
C LEU A 587 -18.22 7.06 -13.14
N LYS A 588 -17.40 8.09 -13.00
CA LYS A 588 -17.44 9.00 -11.85
C LYS A 588 -17.79 10.41 -12.31
N VAL A 589 -18.79 10.99 -11.68
CA VAL A 589 -19.20 12.38 -11.88
C VAL A 589 -18.76 13.17 -10.66
N LYS A 590 -18.05 14.27 -10.88
CA LYS A 590 -17.66 15.24 -9.86
C LYS A 590 -18.00 16.63 -10.35
N LYS A 591 -18.22 17.56 -9.43
CA LYS A 591 -18.41 18.99 -9.72
C LYS A 591 -17.33 19.51 -10.69
N ASP A 592 -16.07 19.16 -10.43
CA ASP A 592 -14.91 19.65 -11.19
C ASP A 592 -14.82 19.12 -12.64
N TYR A 593 -15.62 18.13 -13.03
CA TYR A 593 -15.59 17.55 -14.39
C TYR A 593 -16.69 18.10 -15.29
N LEU A 594 -17.73 18.67 -14.69
CA LEU A 594 -18.90 19.15 -15.41
C LEU A 594 -18.59 20.50 -16.08
N ASN A 595 -19.22 20.74 -17.23
CA ASN A 595 -19.07 21.96 -18.02
C ASN A 595 -17.60 22.31 -18.28
N GLU A 596 -16.81 21.32 -18.71
CA GLU A 596 -15.39 21.49 -19.03
C GLU A 596 -14.53 22.01 -17.87
N GLY A 597 -14.99 21.79 -16.62
CA GLY A 597 -14.29 22.26 -15.43
C GLY A 597 -14.65 23.68 -15.01
N ALA A 598 -15.60 24.33 -15.67
CA ALA A 598 -16.09 25.67 -15.29
C ALA A 598 -16.70 25.71 -13.88
N MET A 599 -17.10 24.56 -13.33
CA MET A 599 -17.64 24.45 -11.97
C MET A 599 -16.58 24.06 -10.92
N ALA A 600 -15.33 23.86 -11.32
CA ALA A 600 -14.24 23.53 -10.43
C ALA A 600 -13.81 24.76 -9.60
N ASP A 601 -13.26 24.52 -8.42
CA ASP A 601 -12.67 25.59 -7.62
C ASP A 601 -11.30 25.95 -8.21
N THR A 602 -11.07 27.23 -8.55
CA THR A 602 -9.79 27.70 -9.11
C THR A 602 -9.11 28.70 -8.17
N ALA A 603 -7.78 28.76 -8.23
CA ALA A 603 -7.02 29.85 -7.64
C ALA A 603 -5.80 30.19 -8.50
N ASP A 604 -5.56 31.48 -8.66
CA ASP A 604 -4.40 32.02 -9.35
C ASP A 604 -3.24 32.10 -8.35
N LEU A 605 -2.17 31.36 -8.62
CA LEU A 605 -1.00 31.29 -7.74
C LEU A 605 0.26 31.66 -8.49
N VAL A 606 1.19 32.28 -7.77
CA VAL A 606 2.48 32.71 -8.30
C VAL A 606 3.48 31.55 -8.19
N VAL A 607 4.31 31.37 -9.21
CA VAL A 607 5.46 30.46 -9.14
C VAL A 607 6.52 31.09 -8.24
N LEU A 608 6.88 30.42 -7.14
CA LEU A 608 7.89 30.88 -6.17
C LEU A 608 9.22 30.13 -6.29
N GLY A 609 9.20 28.95 -6.91
CA GLY A 609 10.39 28.11 -7.07
C GLY A 609 10.11 26.85 -7.86
N ALA A 610 11.13 26.02 -8.04
CA ALA A 610 11.04 24.80 -8.83
C ALA A 610 11.89 23.65 -8.25
N PHE A 611 11.54 22.43 -8.67
CA PHE A 611 12.22 21.20 -8.30
C PHE A 611 12.67 20.47 -9.56
N TYR A 612 13.83 19.80 -9.48
CA TYR A 612 14.23 18.86 -10.53
C TYR A 612 13.20 17.74 -10.66
N GLY A 613 12.92 17.37 -11.91
CA GLY A 613 12.14 16.19 -12.22
C GLY A 613 12.94 14.90 -12.00
N LYS A 614 12.29 13.77 -12.27
CA LYS A 614 12.89 12.44 -12.20
C LYS A 614 12.57 11.67 -13.48
N GLY A 615 13.38 10.65 -13.80
CA GLY A 615 13.12 9.80 -14.96
C GLY A 615 13.27 10.57 -16.26
N SER A 616 12.24 10.56 -17.11
CA SER A 616 12.22 11.29 -18.40
C SER A 616 12.38 12.80 -18.24
N ASN A 617 12.00 13.35 -17.09
CA ASN A 617 12.09 14.78 -16.78
C ASN A 617 13.25 15.08 -15.82
N GLY A 618 14.20 14.15 -15.68
CA GLY A 618 15.44 14.39 -14.94
C GLY A 618 16.27 15.49 -15.59
N GLY A 619 17.02 16.26 -14.80
CA GLY A 619 17.83 17.38 -15.28
C GLY A 619 17.06 18.67 -15.62
N ILE A 620 15.72 18.65 -15.66
CA ILE A 620 14.88 19.83 -15.92
C ILE A 620 13.97 20.18 -14.74
N MET A 621 13.50 21.43 -14.68
CA MET A 621 12.48 21.88 -13.73
C MET A 621 11.10 21.35 -14.12
N SER A 622 10.66 20.26 -13.49
CA SER A 622 9.39 19.59 -13.86
C SER A 622 8.27 19.80 -12.84
N SER A 623 8.55 20.49 -11.74
CA SER A 623 7.56 20.76 -10.72
C SER A 623 7.81 22.11 -10.07
N PHE A 624 6.74 22.84 -9.85
CA PHE A 624 6.76 24.23 -9.41
C PHE A 624 6.15 24.38 -8.03
N LEU A 625 6.79 25.19 -7.21
CA LEU A 625 6.30 25.62 -5.91
C LEU A 625 5.40 26.83 -6.11
N MET A 626 4.13 26.70 -5.73
CA MET A 626 3.09 27.70 -5.97
C MET A 626 2.71 28.35 -4.65
N GLY A 627 2.49 29.67 -4.66
CA GLY A 627 2.09 30.40 -3.47
C GLY A 627 1.31 31.67 -3.76
N CYS A 628 0.98 32.38 -2.69
CA CYS A 628 0.25 33.65 -2.72
C CYS A 628 0.95 34.67 -1.83
N TYR A 629 0.67 35.94 -2.08
CA TYR A 629 1.14 37.03 -1.23
C TYR A 629 0.24 37.18 -0.01
N ASP A 630 0.85 37.30 1.18
CA ASP A 630 0.15 37.63 2.42
C ASP A 630 0.39 39.11 2.77
N PRO A 631 -0.63 39.99 2.66
CA PRO A 631 -0.49 41.40 2.97
C PRO A 631 -0.17 41.71 4.43
N GLU A 632 -0.56 40.83 5.36
CA GLU A 632 -0.35 41.07 6.80
C GLU A 632 1.12 40.85 7.17
N SER A 633 1.69 39.72 6.75
CA SER A 633 3.11 39.44 6.99
C SER A 633 4.05 40.08 5.97
N LYS A 634 3.53 40.65 4.89
CA LYS A 634 4.28 41.18 3.73
C LYS A 634 5.25 40.16 3.13
N LYS A 635 4.83 38.89 3.09
CA LYS A 635 5.63 37.76 2.61
C LYS A 635 4.85 36.88 1.66
N TRP A 636 5.57 36.20 0.78
CA TRP A 636 5.01 35.16 -0.06
C TRP A 636 4.87 33.86 0.74
N CYS A 637 3.70 33.25 0.71
CA CYS A 637 3.38 32.03 1.44
C CYS A 637 3.15 30.87 0.48
N THR A 638 3.77 29.72 0.75
CA THR A 638 3.60 28.52 -0.07
C THR A 638 2.21 27.90 0.13
N VAL A 639 1.55 27.54 -0.95
CA VAL A 639 0.23 26.88 -0.94
C VAL A 639 0.32 25.42 -1.39
N THR A 640 0.98 25.15 -2.51
CA THR A 640 1.04 23.80 -3.07
C THR A 640 2.25 23.59 -3.98
N LYS A 641 2.53 22.31 -4.28
CA LYS A 641 3.47 21.90 -5.32
C LYS A 641 2.67 21.39 -6.53
N CYS A 642 2.93 21.93 -7.71
CA CYS A 642 2.28 21.53 -8.95
C CYS A 642 3.28 20.81 -9.87
N SER A 643 2.89 19.67 -10.45
CA SER A 643 3.74 18.91 -11.40
C SER A 643 2.99 18.47 -12.66
N GLY A 644 1.67 18.63 -12.72
CA GLY A 644 0.84 18.17 -13.83
C GLY A 644 0.04 19.34 -14.43
N GLY A 645 -0.43 19.16 -15.66
CA GLY A 645 -1.17 20.19 -16.41
C GLY A 645 -0.34 20.93 -17.45
N TYR A 646 0.98 20.69 -17.50
CA TYR A 646 1.88 21.21 -18.53
C TYR A 646 2.17 20.13 -19.56
N ASP A 647 2.12 20.47 -20.84
CA ASP A 647 2.67 19.64 -21.91
C ASP A 647 4.20 19.81 -22.00
N ASP A 648 4.84 18.93 -22.79
CA ASP A 648 6.30 18.92 -22.91
C ASP A 648 6.84 20.22 -23.52
N ALA A 649 6.10 20.83 -24.45
CA ALA A 649 6.45 22.11 -25.06
C ALA A 649 6.44 23.25 -24.03
N THR A 650 5.42 23.30 -23.18
CA THR A 650 5.31 24.27 -22.09
C THR A 650 6.41 24.07 -21.06
N LEU A 651 6.72 22.82 -20.67
CA LEU A 651 7.83 22.55 -19.76
C LEU A 651 9.17 22.99 -20.32
N ALA A 652 9.43 22.75 -21.61
CA ALA A 652 10.64 23.20 -22.29
C ALA A 652 10.74 24.73 -22.36
N ARG A 653 9.61 25.42 -22.60
CA ARG A 653 9.52 26.89 -22.58
C ARG A 653 9.80 27.45 -21.18
N LEU A 654 9.21 26.86 -20.15
CA LEU A 654 9.41 27.29 -18.75
C LEU A 654 10.86 27.15 -18.27
N GLN A 655 11.67 26.26 -18.87
CA GLN A 655 13.10 26.21 -18.55
C GLN A 655 13.84 27.50 -18.93
N LYS A 656 13.35 28.23 -19.94
CA LYS A 656 14.01 29.43 -20.48
C LYS A 656 13.44 30.72 -19.91
N GLU A 657 12.14 30.76 -19.63
CA GLU A 657 11.46 31.98 -19.20
C GLU A 657 11.54 32.24 -17.69
N LEU A 658 11.73 31.20 -16.87
CA LEU A 658 11.78 31.38 -15.42
C LEU A 658 13.15 31.90 -14.98
N ASP A 659 13.19 33.15 -14.47
CA ASP A 659 14.37 33.70 -13.81
C ASP A 659 14.52 33.11 -12.40
N VAL A 660 15.37 32.09 -12.31
CA VAL A 660 15.59 31.31 -11.10
C VAL A 660 17.03 31.33 -10.63
N ILE A 661 17.19 31.17 -9.32
CA ILE A 661 18.46 30.99 -8.63
C ILE A 661 18.49 29.58 -8.04
N LYS A 662 19.55 28.82 -8.33
CA LYS A 662 19.75 27.49 -7.75
C LYS A 662 20.17 27.63 -6.29
N ILE A 663 19.37 27.06 -5.39
CA ILE A 663 19.64 27.04 -3.95
C ILE A 663 19.92 25.63 -3.40
N GLY A 664 19.60 24.57 -4.16
CA GLY A 664 19.93 23.19 -3.80
C GLY A 664 19.25 22.70 -2.51
N LYS A 665 18.04 23.21 -2.20
CA LYS A 665 17.30 22.93 -0.96
C LYS A 665 17.99 23.39 0.32
N ASP A 666 18.99 24.28 0.21
CA ASP A 666 19.72 24.84 1.34
C ASP A 666 18.85 25.83 2.13
N PRO A 667 18.59 25.60 3.44
CA PRO A 667 17.83 26.50 4.28
C PRO A 667 18.42 27.91 4.38
N SER A 668 19.75 28.05 4.32
CA SER A 668 20.44 29.34 4.49
C SER A 668 20.26 30.27 3.30
N LYS A 669 19.92 29.71 2.13
CA LYS A 669 19.71 30.44 0.87
C LYS A 669 18.24 30.80 0.63
N ILE A 670 17.36 30.50 1.59
CA ILE A 670 15.95 30.87 1.49
C ILE A 670 15.81 32.38 1.78
N PRO A 671 15.23 33.16 0.87
CA PRO A 671 15.11 34.59 1.05
C PRO A 671 14.07 34.94 2.12
N GLY A 672 14.30 36.03 2.85
CA GLY A 672 13.44 36.46 3.95
C GLY A 672 12.00 36.82 3.54
N TRP A 673 11.77 37.08 2.24
CA TRP A 673 10.45 37.33 1.66
C TRP A 673 9.59 36.07 1.52
N LEU A 674 10.18 34.87 1.61
CA LEU A 674 9.48 33.60 1.43
C LEU A 674 9.19 32.93 2.78
N LYS A 675 7.91 32.67 3.05
CA LYS A 675 7.45 31.83 4.15
C LYS A 675 7.20 30.41 3.64
N ILE A 676 8.11 29.51 4.01
CA ILE A 676 8.13 28.13 3.53
C ILE A 676 8.46 27.15 4.66
N VAL A 677 7.87 25.96 4.62
CA VAL A 677 8.19 24.88 5.56
C VAL A 677 9.24 23.94 4.99
N LYS A 678 10.09 23.37 5.86
CA LYS A 678 11.26 22.53 5.52
C LYS A 678 11.02 21.48 4.43
N ASN A 679 9.84 20.86 4.41
CA ASN A 679 9.51 19.80 3.44
C ASN A 679 9.37 20.30 1.99
N TYR A 680 9.25 21.61 1.77
CA TYR A 680 9.05 22.20 0.44
C TYR A 680 10.24 23.01 -0.05
N TYR A 681 11.38 22.97 0.64
CA TYR A 681 12.57 23.70 0.18
C TYR A 681 12.93 23.27 -1.25
N PRO A 682 12.89 24.21 -2.22
CA PRO A 682 13.01 23.88 -3.62
C PRO A 682 14.48 23.79 -4.06
N ASP A 683 14.71 23.22 -5.25
CA ASP A 683 16.05 23.22 -5.87
C ASP A 683 16.38 24.62 -6.40
N PHE A 684 15.34 25.33 -6.85
CA PHE A 684 15.40 26.66 -7.45
C PHE A 684 14.39 27.60 -6.80
N ILE A 685 14.74 28.86 -6.64
CA ILE A 685 13.85 29.94 -6.20
C ILE A 685 13.78 31.00 -7.30
N ILE A 686 12.60 31.59 -7.50
CA ILE A 686 12.45 32.72 -8.41
C ILE A 686 13.18 33.93 -7.85
N ARG A 687 13.91 34.66 -8.69
CA ARG A 687 14.66 35.86 -8.28
C ARG A 687 13.72 36.99 -7.81
N ASP A 688 12.68 37.24 -8.58
CA ASP A 688 11.69 38.28 -8.33
C ASP A 688 10.26 37.71 -8.45
N PRO A 689 9.58 37.40 -7.33
CA PRO A 689 8.24 36.83 -7.35
C PRO A 689 7.17 37.80 -7.90
N GLU A 690 7.42 39.11 -7.95
CA GLU A 690 6.47 40.07 -8.53
C GLU A 690 6.44 40.01 -10.06
N LYS A 691 7.52 39.50 -10.68
CA LYS A 691 7.63 39.27 -12.12
C LYS A 691 7.41 37.81 -12.50
N ALA A 692 7.12 36.95 -11.53
CA ALA A 692 6.87 35.54 -11.81
C ALA A 692 5.55 35.34 -12.56
N PRO A 693 5.48 34.30 -13.40
CA PRO A 693 4.23 33.92 -14.03
C PRO A 693 3.18 33.51 -12.99
N VAL A 694 1.93 33.86 -13.27
CA VAL A 694 0.75 33.54 -12.43
C VAL A 694 -0.17 32.59 -13.21
N PRO A 695 0.15 31.28 -13.29
CA PRO A 695 -0.73 30.34 -13.95
C PRO A 695 -1.99 30.07 -13.12
N PRO A 696 -3.17 29.96 -13.76
CA PRO A 696 -4.38 29.53 -13.07
C PRO A 696 -4.25 28.05 -12.68
N LEU A 697 -4.66 27.70 -11.46
CA LEU A 697 -4.69 26.32 -10.99
C LEU A 697 -6.12 25.90 -10.63
N THR A 698 -6.48 24.71 -11.09
CA THR A 698 -7.76 24.07 -10.78
C THR A 698 -7.59 23.06 -9.65
N PHE A 699 -8.42 23.17 -8.62
CA PHE A 699 -8.40 22.31 -7.44
C PHE A 699 -9.66 21.45 -7.39
N SER A 700 -9.49 20.25 -6.83
CA SER A 700 -10.62 19.44 -6.37
C SER A 700 -10.68 19.58 -4.85
N SER A 701 -11.77 20.15 -4.33
CA SER A 701 -11.97 20.34 -2.88
C SER A 701 -12.08 19.03 -2.09
N SER A 702 -12.07 17.86 -2.77
CA SER A 702 -12.11 16.52 -2.17
C SER A 702 -10.81 16.08 -1.48
N ARG A 703 -9.76 16.92 -1.44
CA ARG A 703 -8.61 16.70 -0.54
C ARG A 703 -8.65 17.79 0.52
N SER A 704 -9.37 17.50 1.58
CA SER A 704 -9.52 18.26 2.82
C SER A 704 -8.16 18.65 3.43
N CYS A 705 -7.57 19.74 2.93
CA CYS A 705 -6.51 20.52 3.59
C CYS A 705 -6.33 21.94 3.02
N ILE A 706 -7.29 22.49 2.26
CA ILE A 706 -7.24 23.90 1.86
C ILE A 706 -8.57 24.56 2.26
N VAL A 707 -8.60 25.07 3.50
CA VAL A 707 -9.58 26.08 3.88
C VAL A 707 -9.05 27.40 3.32
N PHE A 708 -9.47 27.77 2.12
CA PHE A 708 -9.53 29.19 1.80
C PHE A 708 -10.70 29.74 2.61
N GLN A 709 -10.42 30.47 3.69
CA GLN A 709 -11.42 31.44 4.16
C GLN A 709 -11.74 32.31 2.95
N ARG A 710 -13.02 32.29 2.52
CA ARG A 710 -13.54 33.20 1.50
C ARG A 710 -13.29 34.63 1.96
N ARG A 711 -12.14 35.18 1.63
CA ARG A 711 -11.94 36.60 1.41
C ARG A 711 -11.60 36.70 -0.05
N THR A 712 -12.45 37.39 -0.79
CA THR A 712 -12.22 37.85 -2.14
C THR A 712 -10.83 38.49 -2.19
N VAL A 713 -9.83 37.74 -2.67
CA VAL A 713 -8.53 38.33 -2.97
C VAL A 713 -8.70 38.97 -4.33
N ILE A 714 -9.15 40.23 -4.31
CA ILE A 714 -9.06 41.11 -5.46
C ILE A 714 -7.56 41.37 -5.63
N LEU A 715 -6.94 40.69 -6.60
CA LEU A 715 -5.68 41.16 -7.15
C LEU A 715 -6.01 42.33 -8.07
N ARG A 716 -5.44 43.50 -7.77
CA ARG A 716 -5.35 44.61 -8.74
C ARG A 716 -4.23 44.31 -9.73
#